data_AF-A0A0G4H1P8-F1
#
_entry.id   AF-A0A0G4H1P8-F1
#
_cell.length_a   1.000
_cell.length_b   1.000
_cell.length_c   1.000
_cell.angle_alpha   90.00
_cell.angle_beta   90.00
_cell.angle_gamma   90.00
#
_symmetry.space_group_name_H-M   'P 1'
#
loop_
_entity.id
_entity.type
_entity.pdbx_description
1 polymer ?
#
loop_
_entity_poly.entity_id
_entity_poly.type
_entity_poly.pdbx_seq_one_letter_code
_entity_poly.pdbx_strand_id
1 'polypeptide(L)'
;MASKEEPTHSTALPFRLMTAAVLWVLSCVLVPGAASTARSAAFLHPRGYHKATLGKWQRATSARRRLPVRPVRITSPKATTSSKKREEAERREITIADLLRLQQLKDRRPPVEGVPSINLGPRDPPVFIGRDAQLKDAMQKVMQWYEARPEDYGDSFRIPPMSLTRYVRGGKTRMLKEIGQELLAKGIPAIYVTFNDITTASRWERDNEPPPLQRLLSRIGWAVATDEARGLVDNNFNTWTATMDVSEDTVADWLGQHGCVLLIDELNKLITNVQGGKPGEAVAGFLKDSFIDRRNRYLIFSSHSTATGNKLAVFIQSPSDRHVVRPSLPVITTPDEATCINQAARKGAVCYLGLTPALVHEAYNEMGGSVHDCAKDTFSRLAAPPLDTATVECVIMMSLEGDMRWVEGLAEWSQALDAFVGGPVGTDISHTWPPCFLAAACDRLSRATRTDITLGVRQGTGLIRDGLRQLAEADDRSGKQWEGACQAAIIQRMLQSDLMGVPRPGPTLSDKARQLLPPCILDGLCSFGGTFEPTGFGRPLIRPDRTADIPYLRELVEREAARKGLHQGQTSLFVRPAVSDFPAYDFFIFILNNGRVEEIWGYQCKTGKEKPSDEQTRALTDEVDVSVWLKGEAGSRQTRSQYGYIIASRAAIEDLFGFSLRRTCPLRWLLDPRVWVD
;
A
#
# COMPACT_ATOMS: atom_id res chain seq x y z
N MET A 1 -54.02 19.11 32.19
CA MET A 1 -55.04 18.38 31.40
C MET A 1 -54.38 17.85 30.15
N ALA A 2 -54.71 16.60 29.80
CA ALA A 2 -54.21 15.79 28.67
C ALA A 2 -52.81 15.15 28.85
N SER A 3 -52.82 14.06 29.63
CA SER A 3 -51.90 12.92 29.56
C SER A 3 -52.07 12.16 28.23
N LYS A 4 -50.99 11.67 27.65
CA LYS A 4 -51.04 10.60 26.63
C LYS A 4 -49.98 9.55 26.93
N GLU A 5 -50.50 8.33 27.03
CA GLU A 5 -49.89 7.07 27.43
C GLU A 5 -49.03 6.47 26.31
N GLU A 6 -47.94 5.82 26.70
CA GLU A 6 -47.18 4.86 25.91
C GLU A 6 -47.89 3.49 25.89
N PRO A 7 -47.84 2.73 24.79
CA PRO A 7 -48.13 1.31 24.83
C PRO A 7 -46.83 0.49 24.77
N THR A 8 -46.55 -0.18 25.89
CA THR A 8 -45.70 -1.35 25.99
C THR A 8 -46.35 -2.55 25.29
N HIS A 9 -45.70 -3.13 24.27
CA HIS A 9 -45.98 -4.50 23.86
C HIS A 9 -44.68 -5.31 23.74
N SER A 10 -44.45 -6.08 24.80
CA SER A 10 -43.54 -7.22 24.89
C SER A 10 -44.20 -8.43 24.23
N THR A 11 -43.58 -8.99 23.21
CA THR A 11 -43.86 -10.35 22.73
C THR A 11 -42.57 -11.15 22.73
N ALA A 12 -42.45 -12.02 23.72
CA ALA A 12 -41.49 -13.10 23.78
C ALA A 12 -41.86 -14.18 22.74
N LEU A 13 -40.87 -14.67 22.00
CA LEU A 13 -40.94 -15.91 21.21
C LEU A 13 -39.73 -16.78 21.58
N PRO A 14 -39.89 -18.12 21.61
CA PRO A 14 -39.04 -19.00 22.39
C PRO A 14 -37.80 -19.46 21.62
N PHE A 15 -36.69 -19.47 22.34
CA PHE A 15 -35.48 -20.22 22.04
C PHE A 15 -35.78 -21.73 22.08
N ARG A 16 -35.79 -22.41 20.92
CA ARG A 16 -35.52 -23.86 20.76
C ARG A 16 -35.55 -24.23 19.27
N LEU A 17 -34.43 -24.80 18.79
CA LEU A 17 -34.16 -25.52 17.53
C LEU A 17 -33.07 -24.87 16.67
N MET A 18 -31.80 -25.15 16.99
CA MET A 18 -30.77 -25.41 15.97
C MET A 18 -29.56 -26.07 16.62
N THR A 19 -29.74 -27.33 17.01
CA THR A 19 -28.65 -28.24 17.43
C THR A 19 -28.73 -29.50 16.58
N ALA A 20 -28.56 -29.37 15.26
CA ALA A 20 -28.48 -30.52 14.33
C ALA A 20 -28.04 -30.09 12.92
N ALA A 21 -26.78 -29.64 12.75
CA ALA A 21 -26.17 -29.50 11.41
C ALA A 21 -24.63 -29.39 11.46
N VAL A 22 -23.94 -30.08 12.37
CA VAL A 22 -22.46 -30.03 12.51
C VAL A 22 -21.79 -31.41 12.45
N LEU A 23 -22.49 -32.45 11.99
CA LEU A 23 -21.93 -33.82 11.96
C LEU A 23 -22.11 -34.51 10.60
N TRP A 24 -21.62 -33.88 9.53
CA TRP A 24 -21.57 -34.58 8.21
C TRP A 24 -20.47 -34.08 7.25
N VAL A 25 -19.22 -33.89 7.70
CA VAL A 25 -18.06 -33.70 6.77
C VAL A 25 -16.79 -34.45 7.21
N LEU A 26 -16.83 -35.34 8.21
CA LEU A 26 -15.66 -36.13 8.60
C LEU A 26 -15.97 -37.62 8.56
N SER A 27 -15.90 -38.18 7.35
CA SER A 27 -15.54 -39.58 7.07
C SER A 27 -15.80 -39.86 5.59
N CYS A 28 -14.77 -39.81 4.74
CA CYS A 28 -14.60 -40.78 3.64
C CYS A 28 -13.31 -40.50 2.82
N VAL A 29 -12.39 -41.46 2.94
CA VAL A 29 -11.52 -42.01 1.88
C VAL A 29 -10.15 -41.35 1.65
N LEU A 30 -9.20 -41.96 2.36
CA LEU A 30 -7.79 -42.20 2.04
C LEU A 30 -7.56 -42.89 0.68
N VAL A 31 -6.48 -42.47 -0.01
CA VAL A 31 -5.54 -43.25 -0.88
C VAL A 31 -6.10 -43.67 -2.27
N PRO A 32 -5.39 -43.43 -3.41
CA PRO A 32 -4.21 -44.24 -3.75
C PRO A 32 -3.09 -43.63 -4.65
N GLY A 33 -1.93 -44.29 -4.57
CA GLY A 33 -1.41 -44.99 -5.75
C GLY A 33 -0.17 -44.40 -6.43
N ALA A 34 0.96 -45.09 -6.24
CA ALA A 34 2.17 -44.97 -7.07
C ALA A 34 2.05 -45.75 -8.39
N ALA A 35 3.00 -45.45 -9.30
CA ALA A 35 3.35 -46.09 -10.58
C ALA A 35 2.55 -45.67 -11.84
N SER A 36 3.23 -44.99 -12.78
CA SER A 36 3.97 -45.69 -13.84
C SER A 36 4.70 -44.73 -14.79
N THR A 37 5.73 -45.30 -15.39
CA THR A 37 6.80 -44.76 -16.23
C THR A 37 6.41 -44.45 -17.68
N ALA A 38 7.11 -43.45 -18.23
CA ALA A 38 7.60 -43.34 -19.60
C ALA A 38 6.60 -43.26 -20.78
N ARG A 39 6.66 -42.14 -21.51
CA ARG A 39 7.00 -42.15 -22.95
C ARG A 39 7.38 -40.77 -23.45
N SER A 40 8.53 -40.75 -24.12
CA SER A 40 9.11 -39.67 -24.90
C SER A 40 8.19 -39.19 -26.02
N ALA A 41 8.23 -37.89 -26.31
CA ALA A 41 8.13 -37.37 -27.67
C ALA A 41 8.87 -36.03 -27.76
N ALA A 42 10.08 -36.09 -28.30
CA ALA A 42 10.83 -34.95 -28.78
C ALA A 42 10.30 -34.55 -30.17
N PHE A 43 10.07 -33.26 -30.43
CA PHE A 43 10.02 -32.73 -31.80
C PHE A 43 10.50 -31.27 -31.87
N LEU A 44 11.76 -31.15 -32.30
CA LEU A 44 12.25 -30.30 -33.41
C LEU A 44 11.73 -28.85 -33.55
N HIS A 45 12.58 -27.91 -33.16
CA HIS A 45 12.98 -26.77 -34.03
C HIS A 45 14.14 -27.26 -34.94
N PRO A 46 14.52 -26.62 -36.10
CA PRO A 46 14.52 -25.17 -36.30
C PRO A 46 14.41 -24.63 -37.78
N ARG A 47 14.52 -23.30 -37.88
CA ARG A 47 15.05 -22.43 -38.99
C ARG A 47 14.08 -21.90 -40.07
N GLY A 48 14.15 -20.57 -40.24
CA GLY A 48 13.68 -19.84 -41.42
C GLY A 48 13.85 -18.32 -41.30
N TYR A 49 14.92 -17.80 -41.91
CA TYR A 49 15.40 -16.42 -42.02
C TYR A 49 14.39 -15.32 -42.45
N HIS A 50 14.61 -14.07 -41.99
CA HIS A 50 14.97 -12.94 -42.87
C HIS A 50 15.57 -11.73 -42.11
N LYS A 51 16.62 -11.16 -42.71
CA LYS A 51 17.40 -9.97 -42.33
C LYS A 51 16.88 -8.71 -43.04
N ALA A 52 17.34 -7.55 -42.51
CA ALA A 52 17.61 -6.24 -43.13
C ALA A 52 16.70 -5.11 -42.58
N THR A 53 17.14 -3.90 -42.24
CA THR A 53 18.44 -3.20 -42.35
C THR A 53 18.46 -1.98 -41.42
N LEU A 54 19.65 -1.39 -41.27
CA LEU A 54 20.08 -0.35 -40.32
C LEU A 54 19.40 1.02 -40.47
N GLY A 55 19.34 1.74 -39.34
CA GLY A 55 19.43 3.21 -39.24
C GLY A 55 20.21 3.60 -37.98
N LYS A 56 21.45 4.10 -38.16
CA LYS A 56 22.40 4.49 -37.09
C LYS A 56 22.03 5.84 -36.47
N TRP A 57 22.12 5.94 -35.14
CA TRP A 57 22.45 7.20 -34.45
C TRP A 57 23.54 6.92 -33.41
N GLN A 58 24.69 7.55 -33.59
CA GLN A 58 25.85 7.50 -32.70
C GLN A 58 25.66 8.50 -31.55
N ARG A 59 25.87 8.08 -30.30
CA ARG A 59 26.46 8.93 -29.26
C ARG A 59 27.48 8.13 -28.45
N ALA A 60 28.62 8.79 -28.25
CA ALA A 60 29.84 8.28 -27.69
C ALA A 60 29.72 7.98 -26.19
N THR A 61 30.28 6.84 -25.77
CA THR A 61 30.71 6.60 -24.39
C THR A 61 32.10 5.97 -24.38
N SER A 62 32.93 6.54 -23.51
CA SER A 62 34.36 6.33 -23.36
C SER A 62 34.67 4.94 -22.80
N ALA A 63 35.37 4.11 -23.59
CA ALA A 63 35.79 2.77 -23.18
C ALA A 63 37.11 2.82 -22.38
N ARG A 64 37.06 2.47 -21.09
CA ARG A 64 38.25 2.02 -20.33
C ARG A 64 38.54 0.56 -20.69
N ARG A 65 39.68 0.33 -21.33
CA ARG A 65 40.27 -1.00 -21.60
C ARG A 65 40.45 -1.78 -20.28
N ARG A 66 39.89 -2.99 -20.20
CA ARG A 66 40.37 -4.06 -19.30
C ARG A 66 41.11 -5.10 -20.12
N LEU A 67 42.36 -5.36 -19.76
CA LEU A 67 43.19 -6.44 -20.30
C LEU A 67 42.74 -7.79 -19.71
N PRO A 68 42.95 -8.91 -20.42
CA PRO A 68 42.59 -10.24 -19.94
C PRO A 68 43.66 -10.76 -18.97
N VAL A 69 43.25 -11.07 -17.74
CA VAL A 69 44.10 -11.77 -16.76
C VAL A 69 43.87 -13.28 -16.91
N ARG A 70 44.94 -14.01 -17.24
CA ARG A 70 44.99 -15.48 -17.26
C ARG A 70 44.75 -16.05 -15.85
N PRO A 71 44.05 -17.19 -15.70
CA PRO A 71 43.93 -17.85 -14.41
C PRO A 71 45.24 -18.56 -14.05
N VAL A 72 45.89 -18.13 -12.97
CA VAL A 72 46.98 -18.87 -12.33
C VAL A 72 46.36 -19.95 -11.44
N ARG A 73 46.65 -21.20 -11.77
CA ARG A 73 46.26 -22.38 -11.00
C ARG A 73 47.19 -22.48 -9.79
N ILE A 74 46.77 -21.94 -8.64
CA ILE A 74 47.47 -22.14 -7.36
C ILE A 74 47.00 -23.49 -6.80
N THR A 75 47.91 -24.46 -6.76
CA THR A 75 47.72 -25.72 -6.02
C THR A 75 47.90 -25.45 -4.53
N SER A 76 46.79 -25.48 -3.78
CA SER A 76 46.81 -25.40 -2.32
C SER A 76 47.42 -26.69 -1.72
N PRO A 77 48.28 -26.60 -0.68
CA PRO A 77 48.70 -27.77 0.07
C PRO A 77 47.52 -28.34 0.86
N LYS A 78 47.43 -29.67 0.92
CA LYS A 78 46.49 -30.42 1.75
C LYS A 78 46.63 -29.98 3.22
N ALA A 79 45.63 -29.23 3.70
CA ALA A 79 45.47 -28.97 5.11
C ALA A 79 45.00 -30.26 5.79
N THR A 80 45.84 -30.78 6.66
CA THR A 80 45.50 -31.81 7.63
C THR A 80 44.37 -31.32 8.53
N THR A 81 43.30 -32.10 8.57
CA THR A 81 42.17 -31.95 9.48
C THR A 81 42.63 -32.10 10.93
N SER A 82 43.00 -30.99 11.56
CA SER A 82 42.95 -30.87 13.02
C SER A 82 41.60 -30.27 13.39
N SER A 83 40.72 -31.08 13.96
CA SER A 83 39.49 -30.63 14.62
C SER A 83 39.86 -29.75 15.81
N LYS A 84 40.07 -28.45 15.57
CA LYS A 84 40.10 -27.45 16.64
C LYS A 84 38.67 -27.26 17.11
N LYS A 85 38.39 -27.85 18.27
CA LYS A 85 37.39 -27.38 19.23
C LYS A 85 37.51 -25.85 19.27
N ARG A 86 36.57 -25.15 18.64
CA ARG A 86 36.48 -23.70 18.70
C ARG A 86 35.99 -23.45 20.12
N GLU A 87 36.90 -23.08 21.03
CA GLU A 87 36.51 -22.58 22.35
C GLU A 87 35.48 -21.48 22.09
N GLU A 88 34.23 -21.72 22.51
CA GLU A 88 33.23 -20.67 22.63
C GLU A 88 33.83 -19.66 23.59
N ALA A 89 34.36 -18.56 23.06
CA ALA A 89 34.79 -17.45 23.89
C ALA A 89 33.57 -17.04 24.70
N GLU A 90 33.66 -17.22 26.02
CA GLU A 90 32.59 -16.93 26.96
C GLU A 90 32.15 -15.47 26.77
N ARG A 91 30.86 -15.27 26.50
CA ARG A 91 30.32 -13.93 26.28
C ARG A 91 30.38 -13.17 27.60
N ARG A 92 30.85 -11.93 27.57
CA ARG A 92 30.89 -11.06 28.74
C ARG A 92 29.48 -10.64 29.11
N GLU A 93 29.09 -10.85 30.36
CA GLU A 93 27.84 -10.33 30.90
C GLU A 93 27.92 -8.80 31.07
N ILE A 94 26.89 -8.10 30.59
CA ILE A 94 26.70 -6.67 30.79
C ILE A 94 26.10 -6.45 32.18
N THR A 95 26.65 -5.48 32.91
CA THR A 95 26.17 -5.08 34.24
C THR A 95 25.49 -3.71 34.18
N ILE A 96 24.79 -3.32 35.26
CA ILE A 96 24.18 -1.98 35.37
C ILE A 96 25.23 -0.87 35.23
N ALA A 97 26.48 -1.09 35.66
CA ALA A 97 27.56 -0.11 35.55
C ALA A 97 28.01 0.15 34.11
N ASP A 98 27.74 -0.80 33.20
CA ASP A 98 28.01 -0.67 31.76
C ASP A 98 26.89 0.09 31.03
N LEU A 99 25.82 0.49 31.72
CA LEU A 99 24.65 1.17 31.17
C LEU A 99 24.54 2.62 31.68
N LEU A 100 24.21 3.54 30.77
CA LEU A 100 23.91 4.94 31.06
C LEU A 100 22.67 5.03 31.96
N ARG A 101 22.69 5.92 32.95
CA ARG A 101 21.48 6.25 33.71
C ARG A 101 20.44 6.86 32.78
N LEU A 102 19.16 6.55 32.99
CA LEU A 102 18.06 7.05 32.15
C LEU A 102 18.04 8.57 31.98
N GLN A 103 18.48 9.30 33.01
CA GLN A 103 18.53 10.76 33.02
C GLN A 103 19.61 11.28 32.07
N GLN A 104 20.72 10.55 31.92
CA GLN A 104 21.79 10.88 30.98
C GLN A 104 21.36 10.65 29.52
N LEU A 105 20.31 9.84 29.28
CA LEU A 105 19.76 9.72 27.92
C LEU A 105 19.16 11.04 27.43
N LYS A 106 18.76 11.94 28.33
CA LYS A 106 18.23 13.25 27.96
C LYS A 106 19.31 14.20 27.45
N ASP A 107 20.51 14.07 28.01
CA ASP A 107 21.61 14.99 27.72
C ASP A 107 22.48 14.52 26.56
N ARG A 108 22.14 13.37 25.95
CA ARG A 108 22.94 12.71 24.92
C ARG A 108 22.83 13.43 23.58
N ARG A 109 23.64 14.47 23.42
CA ARG A 109 23.91 15.16 22.16
C ARG A 109 25.42 15.42 22.08
N PRO A 110 26.09 15.07 20.96
CA PRO A 110 25.59 14.59 19.66
C PRO A 110 25.25 13.08 19.61
N PRO A 111 24.67 12.57 18.50
CA PRO A 111 24.47 11.13 18.29
C PRO A 111 25.81 10.38 18.32
N VAL A 112 25.85 9.23 18.98
CA VAL A 112 27.03 8.33 18.97
C VAL A 112 27.00 7.50 17.69
N GLU A 113 28.13 7.44 16.98
CA GLU A 113 28.26 6.66 15.74
C GLU A 113 27.93 5.18 15.99
N GLY A 114 27.19 4.55 15.06
CA GLY A 114 26.79 3.14 15.17
C GLY A 114 25.67 2.86 16.18
N VAL A 115 25.18 3.85 16.92
CA VAL A 115 24.08 3.70 17.87
C VAL A 115 22.78 4.28 17.30
N PRO A 116 21.64 3.54 17.34
CA PRO A 116 20.35 4.08 16.95
C PRO A 116 20.01 5.36 17.71
N SER A 117 19.52 6.37 17.01
CA SER A 117 19.21 7.67 17.59
C SER A 117 17.88 8.22 17.10
N ILE A 118 17.16 8.88 18.01
CA ILE A 118 16.00 9.72 17.70
C ILE A 118 16.38 11.01 16.97
N ASN A 119 17.66 11.36 16.96
CA ASN A 119 18.13 12.53 16.25
C ASN A 119 18.03 12.32 14.74
N LEU A 120 17.67 13.39 14.05
CA LEU A 120 17.60 13.43 12.61
C LEU A 120 19.01 13.45 12.03
N GLY A 121 19.26 12.60 11.04
CA GLY A 121 20.51 12.55 10.31
C GLY A 121 20.48 13.41 9.04
N PRO A 122 21.60 13.52 8.31
CA PRO A 122 21.68 14.33 7.08
C PRO A 122 20.73 13.90 5.95
N ARG A 123 20.24 12.65 5.98
CA ARG A 123 19.29 12.10 4.99
C ARG A 123 17.83 12.33 5.35
N ASP A 124 17.58 12.68 6.61
CA ASP A 124 16.22 12.94 7.09
C ASP A 124 15.73 14.31 6.54
N PRO A 125 14.47 14.43 6.08
CA PRO A 125 13.97 15.68 5.54
C PRO A 125 14.01 16.80 6.59
N PRO A 126 14.36 18.05 6.22
CA PRO A 126 14.43 19.15 7.19
C PRO A 126 13.06 19.51 7.77
N VAL A 127 12.00 19.34 6.97
CA VAL A 127 10.61 19.63 7.36
C VAL A 127 9.86 18.33 7.63
N PHE A 128 9.12 18.32 8.74
CA PHE A 128 8.20 17.23 9.08
C PHE A 128 6.76 17.65 8.80
N ILE A 129 6.16 17.05 7.77
CA ILE A 129 4.73 17.23 7.46
C ILE A 129 3.91 16.54 8.54
N GLY A 130 2.85 17.20 9.01
CA GLY A 130 1.95 16.68 10.05
C GLY A 130 2.36 17.01 11.49
N ARG A 131 3.26 17.99 11.69
CA ARG A 131 3.65 18.48 13.03
C ARG A 131 2.44 18.93 13.86
N ASP A 132 1.57 19.76 13.30
CA ASP A 132 0.48 20.41 14.05
C ASP A 132 -0.77 19.54 14.24
N ALA A 133 -0.92 18.48 13.45
CA ALA A 133 -2.06 17.58 13.49
C ALA A 133 -1.67 16.18 13.97
N GLN A 134 -0.99 15.39 13.15
CA GLN A 134 -0.73 13.98 13.42
C GLN A 134 0.27 13.76 14.57
N LEU A 135 1.37 14.52 14.61
CA LEU A 135 2.33 14.42 15.72
C LEU A 135 1.72 14.90 17.03
N LYS A 136 0.98 16.00 17.00
CA LYS A 136 0.26 16.51 18.17
C LYS A 136 -0.75 15.50 18.72
N ASP A 137 -1.57 14.89 17.87
CA ASP A 137 -2.52 13.84 18.24
C ASP A 137 -1.82 12.60 18.80
N ALA A 138 -0.74 12.14 18.16
CA ALA A 138 0.06 11.03 18.66
C ALA A 138 0.65 11.34 20.04
N MET A 139 1.24 12.53 20.21
CA MET A 139 1.80 12.96 21.49
C MET A 139 0.73 13.10 22.58
N GLN A 140 -0.46 13.59 22.25
CA GLN A 140 -1.57 13.62 23.21
C GLN A 140 -1.92 12.22 23.72
N LYS A 141 -2.00 11.24 22.80
CA LYS A 141 -2.25 9.83 23.15
C LYS A 141 -1.09 9.24 23.96
N VAL A 142 0.16 9.51 23.58
CA VAL A 142 1.34 9.07 24.35
C VAL A 142 1.28 9.61 25.78
N MET A 143 1.02 10.90 25.96
CA MET A 143 0.97 11.50 27.30
C MET A 143 -0.19 10.97 28.13
N GLN A 144 -1.38 10.83 27.53
CA GLN A 144 -2.54 10.23 28.18
C GLN A 144 -2.20 8.86 28.79
N TRP A 145 -1.52 8.00 28.03
CA TRP A 145 -1.21 6.65 28.47
C TRP A 145 0.04 6.55 29.34
N TYR A 146 1.00 7.44 29.15
CA TYR A 146 2.21 7.52 29.96
C TYR A 146 1.90 7.96 31.41
N GLU A 147 0.98 8.90 31.58
CA GLU A 147 0.59 9.46 32.88
C GLU A 147 -0.53 8.65 33.58
N ALA A 148 -1.15 7.71 32.87
CA ALA A 148 -2.23 6.88 33.37
C ALA A 148 -1.81 6.07 34.60
N ARG A 149 -2.62 6.09 35.65
CA ARG A 149 -2.39 5.26 36.85
C ARG A 149 -3.21 3.99 36.77
N PRO A 150 -2.70 2.86 37.30
CA PRO A 150 -3.51 1.65 37.43
C PRO A 150 -4.82 1.88 38.21
N GLU A 151 -4.78 2.80 39.19
CA GLU A 151 -5.94 3.22 39.99
C GLU A 151 -7.04 3.89 39.16
N ASP A 152 -6.68 4.54 38.05
CA ASP A 152 -7.61 5.36 37.27
C ASP A 152 -8.60 4.51 36.44
N TYR A 153 -8.35 3.20 36.30
CA TYR A 153 -9.08 2.38 35.32
C TYR A 153 -9.51 0.97 35.79
N GLY A 154 -9.36 0.63 37.07
CA GLY A 154 -9.80 -0.65 37.64
C GLY A 154 -8.99 -1.87 37.16
N ASP A 155 -9.16 -3.01 37.84
CA ASP A 155 -8.28 -4.19 37.72
C ASP A 155 -8.23 -4.85 36.32
N SER A 156 -9.21 -4.55 35.47
CA SER A 156 -9.30 -5.11 34.11
C SER A 156 -8.57 -4.29 33.05
N PHE A 157 -8.18 -3.06 33.38
CA PHE A 157 -7.67 -2.13 32.38
C PHE A 157 -6.17 -2.20 32.21
N ARG A 158 -5.74 -2.21 30.95
CA ARG A 158 -4.35 -2.43 30.56
C ARG A 158 -3.90 -1.33 29.62
N ILE A 159 -2.76 -0.71 29.91
CA ILE A 159 -2.18 0.35 29.07
C ILE A 159 -1.95 -0.22 27.65
N PRO A 160 -2.56 0.37 26.61
CA PRO A 160 -2.41 -0.08 25.24
C PRO A 160 -1.13 0.51 24.62
N PRO A 161 -0.24 -0.30 24.03
CA PRO A 161 0.91 0.26 23.30
C PRO A 161 0.45 0.98 22.04
N MET A 162 1.35 1.78 21.46
CA MET A 162 1.14 2.45 20.18
C MET A 162 1.88 1.73 19.05
N SER A 163 1.19 1.55 17.91
CA SER A 163 1.78 0.99 16.70
C SER A 163 1.67 1.96 15.54
N LEU A 164 2.81 2.26 14.92
CA LEU A 164 2.90 3.02 13.67
C LEU A 164 2.95 2.04 12.51
N THR A 165 1.83 1.92 11.78
CA THR A 165 1.68 0.99 10.66
C THR A 165 1.48 1.74 9.36
N ARG A 166 2.26 1.37 8.35
CA ARG A 166 2.14 1.77 6.93
C ARG A 166 3.14 0.95 6.12
N TYR A 167 2.93 0.88 4.82
CA TYR A 167 3.85 0.25 3.87
C TYR A 167 5.33 0.70 4.02
N VAL A 168 6.23 -0.10 3.43
CA VAL A 168 7.69 0.14 3.44
C VAL A 168 8.03 1.53 2.94
N ARG A 169 8.96 2.24 3.59
CA ARG A 169 9.31 3.64 3.26
C ARG A 169 8.17 4.66 3.42
N GLY A 170 7.05 4.30 4.07
CA GLY A 170 5.94 5.22 4.34
C GLY A 170 6.14 6.27 5.46
N GLY A 171 7.35 6.44 5.99
CA GLY A 171 7.64 7.49 7.00
C GLY A 171 7.46 7.10 8.47
N LYS A 172 7.32 5.81 8.79
CA LYS A 172 7.20 5.29 10.17
C LYS A 172 8.38 5.69 11.05
N THR A 173 9.61 5.39 10.61
CA THR A 173 10.84 5.72 11.33
C THR A 173 10.96 7.22 11.60
N ARG A 174 10.58 8.07 10.62
CA ARG A 174 10.59 9.52 10.83
C ARG A 174 9.60 9.95 11.91
N MET A 175 8.38 9.42 11.92
CA MET A 175 7.41 9.69 13.00
C MET A 175 7.92 9.22 14.37
N LEU A 176 8.57 8.05 14.48
CA LEU A 176 9.19 7.61 15.74
C LEU A 176 10.24 8.60 16.25
N LYS A 177 11.10 9.10 15.35
CA LYS A 177 12.13 10.08 15.71
C LYS A 177 11.52 11.39 16.21
N GLU A 178 10.49 11.91 15.53
CA GLU A 178 9.79 13.12 15.96
C GLU A 178 9.11 12.94 17.33
N ILE A 179 8.42 11.81 17.56
CA ILE A 179 7.88 11.48 18.88
C ILE A 179 8.99 11.44 19.93
N GLY A 180 10.12 10.80 19.63
CA GLY A 180 11.28 10.76 20.51
C GLY A 180 11.83 12.16 20.85
N GLN A 181 11.91 13.05 19.87
CA GLN A 181 12.36 14.43 20.07
C GLN A 181 11.38 15.24 20.93
N GLU A 182 10.07 15.10 20.72
CA GLU A 182 9.03 15.75 21.53
C GLU A 182 9.02 15.22 22.98
N LEU A 183 9.21 13.92 23.18
CA LEU A 183 9.39 13.31 24.51
C LEU A 183 10.62 13.89 25.21
N LEU A 184 11.73 14.00 24.49
CA LEU A 184 12.95 14.57 25.02
C LEU A 184 12.76 16.05 25.41
N ALA A 185 12.07 16.84 24.59
CA ALA A 185 11.74 18.23 24.89
C ALA A 185 10.86 18.38 26.14
N LYS A 186 10.03 17.38 26.45
CA LYS A 186 9.25 17.27 27.70
C LYS A 186 10.04 16.68 28.87
N GLY A 187 11.33 16.40 28.68
CA GLY A 187 12.17 15.81 29.70
C GLY A 187 11.84 14.35 30.02
N ILE A 188 11.25 13.60 29.08
CA ILE A 188 10.94 12.17 29.23
C ILE A 188 12.04 11.35 28.53
N PRO A 189 12.74 10.42 29.23
CA PRO A 189 13.72 9.56 28.59
C PRO A 189 13.07 8.68 27.51
N ALA A 190 13.65 8.68 26.31
CA ALA A 190 13.24 7.81 25.21
C ALA A 190 14.37 6.84 24.86
N ILE A 191 14.08 5.54 24.89
CA ILE A 191 14.99 4.48 24.44
C ILE A 191 14.59 4.13 23.01
N TYR A 192 15.46 4.40 22.04
CA TYR A 192 15.21 4.05 20.65
C TYR A 192 16.06 2.87 20.22
N VAL A 193 15.38 1.82 19.76
CA VAL A 193 15.99 0.61 19.20
C VAL A 193 15.43 0.36 17.81
N THR A 194 16.23 -0.21 16.92
CA THR A 194 15.79 -0.54 15.56
C THR A 194 16.21 -1.96 15.19
N PHE A 195 15.38 -2.63 14.40
CA PHE A 195 15.71 -3.90 13.74
C PHE A 195 16.08 -3.69 12.26
N ASN A 196 16.38 -2.44 11.89
CA ASN A 196 16.80 -2.04 10.55
C ASN A 196 18.21 -1.42 10.54
N ASP A 197 18.71 -1.14 9.34
CA ASP A 197 19.95 -0.40 9.08
C ASP A 197 21.14 -0.90 9.93
N ILE A 198 21.59 -0.06 10.86
CA ILE A 198 22.78 -0.24 11.70
C ILE A 198 22.69 -1.39 12.71
N THR A 199 21.49 -1.83 13.07
CA THR A 199 21.25 -2.94 13.99
C THR A 199 20.38 -4.02 13.35
N THR A 200 20.45 -4.15 12.02
CA THR A 200 19.91 -5.30 11.27
C THR A 200 20.48 -6.60 11.82
N ALA A 201 19.77 -7.72 11.62
CA ALA A 201 20.21 -9.06 12.03
C ALA A 201 21.71 -9.27 11.74
N SER A 202 22.51 -9.44 12.79
CA SER A 202 23.96 -9.62 12.64
C SER A 202 24.27 -10.97 11.99
N ARG A 203 25.50 -11.14 11.49
CA ARG A 203 25.94 -12.45 11.01
C ARG A 203 25.87 -13.49 12.13
N TRP A 204 26.27 -13.11 13.34
CA TRP A 204 26.19 -13.98 14.50
C TRP A 204 24.74 -14.36 14.83
N GLU A 205 23.80 -13.40 14.81
CA GLU A 205 22.38 -13.70 15.04
C GLU A 205 21.82 -14.67 13.99
N ARG A 206 22.27 -14.59 12.73
CA ARG A 206 21.87 -15.54 11.68
C ARG A 206 22.49 -16.93 11.87
N ASP A 207 23.74 -16.99 12.31
CA ASP A 207 24.49 -18.25 12.42
C ASP A 207 24.12 -19.01 13.72
N ASN A 208 23.67 -18.32 14.77
CA ASN A 208 23.40 -18.90 16.10
C ASN A 208 21.93 -18.86 16.52
N GLU A 209 21.08 -18.15 15.77
CA GLU A 209 19.63 -18.04 16.00
C GLU A 209 19.24 -17.79 17.48
N PRO A 210 19.79 -16.74 18.13
CA PRO A 210 19.50 -16.47 19.53
C PRO A 210 18.00 -16.20 19.74
N PRO A 211 17.45 -16.52 20.94
CA PRO A 211 16.06 -16.28 21.25
C PRO A 211 15.64 -14.83 20.97
N PRO A 212 14.42 -14.56 20.45
CA PRO A 212 13.99 -13.20 20.12
C PRO A 212 14.08 -12.20 21.28
N LEU A 213 13.80 -12.64 22.51
CA LEU A 213 13.98 -11.80 23.70
C LEU A 213 15.43 -11.33 23.82
N GLN A 214 16.42 -12.23 23.65
CA GLN A 214 17.83 -11.88 23.72
C GLN A 214 18.24 -10.85 22.65
N ARG A 215 17.64 -10.96 21.45
CA ARG A 215 17.87 -10.02 20.36
C ARG A 215 17.32 -8.62 20.68
N LEU A 216 16.19 -8.54 21.37
CA LEU A 216 15.63 -7.29 21.87
C LEU A 216 16.49 -6.70 22.99
N LEU A 217 16.81 -7.50 24.01
CA LEU A 217 17.64 -7.08 25.15
C LEU A 217 19.01 -6.58 24.70
N SER A 218 19.65 -7.28 23.75
CA SER A 218 20.93 -6.86 23.16
C SER A 218 20.86 -5.48 22.51
N ARG A 219 19.75 -5.13 21.86
CA ARG A 219 19.54 -3.80 21.24
C ARG A 219 19.25 -2.72 22.27
N ILE A 220 18.49 -3.05 23.33
CA ILE A 220 18.28 -2.15 24.46
C ILE A 220 19.63 -1.85 25.13
N GLY A 221 20.40 -2.88 25.46
CA GLY A 221 21.75 -2.76 26.02
C GLY A 221 22.66 -1.93 25.13
N TRP A 222 22.68 -2.18 23.82
CA TRP A 222 23.47 -1.38 22.87
C TRP A 222 23.10 0.11 22.87
N ALA A 223 21.79 0.39 22.84
CA ALA A 223 21.27 1.75 22.81
C ALA A 223 21.63 2.54 24.08
N VAL A 224 21.71 1.86 25.23
CA VAL A 224 21.91 2.50 26.53
C VAL A 224 23.28 2.23 27.16
N ALA A 225 24.18 1.51 26.49
CA ALA A 225 25.54 1.26 26.98
C ALA A 225 26.34 2.56 27.19
N THR A 226 27.31 2.56 28.08
CA THR A 226 28.31 3.64 28.19
C THR A 226 29.27 3.62 27.01
N ASP A 227 30.05 4.68 26.82
CA ASP A 227 31.06 4.74 25.76
C ASP A 227 32.21 3.76 26.05
N GLU A 228 32.54 3.55 27.33
CA GLU A 228 33.53 2.56 27.75
C GLU A 228 33.08 1.14 27.38
N ALA A 229 31.82 0.78 27.66
CA ALA A 229 31.27 -0.54 27.35
C ALA A 229 31.22 -0.80 25.83
N ARG A 230 30.86 0.20 25.03
CA ARG A 230 30.91 0.10 23.56
C ARG A 230 32.33 0.10 23.01
N GLY A 231 33.25 0.81 23.65
CA GLY A 231 34.67 0.86 23.27
C GLY A 231 35.34 -0.51 23.28
N LEU A 232 34.86 -1.43 24.12
CA LEU A 232 35.33 -2.83 24.17
C LEU A 232 35.04 -3.64 22.91
N VAL A 233 34.10 -3.18 22.09
CA VAL A 233 33.67 -3.84 20.85
C VAL A 233 33.82 -2.91 19.64
N ASP A 234 34.72 -1.93 19.74
CA ASP A 234 35.03 -0.96 18.68
C ASP A 234 33.80 -0.24 18.13
N ASN A 235 32.81 0.06 18.99
CA ASN A 235 31.53 0.64 18.60
C ASN A 235 30.81 -0.15 17.47
N ASN A 236 31.01 -1.47 17.41
CA ASN A 236 30.42 -2.33 16.39
C ASN A 236 29.31 -3.23 16.97
N PHE A 237 28.08 -3.04 16.49
CA PHE A 237 26.94 -3.84 16.96
C PHE A 237 27.05 -5.35 16.62
N ASN A 238 27.68 -5.72 15.51
CA ASN A 238 27.86 -7.14 15.19
C ASN A 238 28.79 -7.80 16.21
N THR A 239 29.88 -7.13 16.57
CA THR A 239 30.78 -7.58 17.64
C THR A 239 30.06 -7.62 18.98
N TRP A 240 29.30 -6.57 19.33
CA TRP A 240 28.46 -6.54 20.53
C TRP A 240 27.58 -7.79 20.66
N THR A 241 26.82 -8.14 19.62
CA THR A 241 25.95 -9.33 19.67
C THR A 241 26.73 -10.64 19.85
N ALA A 242 27.96 -10.71 19.35
CA ALA A 242 28.79 -11.91 19.43
C ALA A 242 29.53 -12.03 20.76
N THR A 243 29.84 -10.92 21.45
CA THR A 243 30.74 -10.91 22.61
C THR A 243 30.07 -10.51 23.91
N MET A 244 28.96 -9.77 23.87
CA MET A 244 28.27 -9.26 25.05
C MET A 244 26.96 -9.98 25.25
N ASP A 245 26.65 -10.35 26.49
CA ASP A 245 25.37 -10.93 26.89
C ASP A 245 24.59 -9.95 27.78
N VAL A 246 23.35 -9.67 27.38
CA VAL A 246 22.46 -8.74 28.09
C VAL A 246 21.29 -9.53 28.64
N SER A 247 21.24 -9.74 29.96
CA SER A 247 20.18 -10.49 30.62
C SER A 247 18.93 -9.64 30.86
N GLU A 248 17.77 -10.31 31.01
CA GLU A 248 16.51 -9.65 31.35
C GLU A 248 16.61 -8.92 32.69
N ASP A 249 17.19 -9.59 33.70
CA ASP A 249 17.36 -9.07 35.05
C ASP A 249 18.20 -7.78 35.04
N THR A 250 19.31 -7.74 34.29
CA THR A 250 20.13 -6.53 34.16
C THR A 250 19.33 -5.35 33.62
N VAL A 251 18.52 -5.57 32.57
CA VAL A 251 17.69 -4.52 31.98
C VAL A 251 16.56 -4.10 32.92
N ALA A 252 15.92 -5.06 33.60
CA ALA A 252 14.85 -4.80 34.54
C ALA A 252 15.34 -3.99 35.76
N ASP A 253 16.48 -4.37 36.33
CA ASP A 253 17.11 -3.69 37.46
C ASP A 253 17.60 -2.29 37.07
N TRP A 254 18.22 -2.16 35.89
CA TRP A 254 18.64 -0.86 35.36
C TRP A 254 17.45 0.09 35.13
N LEU A 255 16.34 -0.41 34.60
CA LEU A 255 15.11 0.37 34.44
C LEU A 255 14.47 0.74 35.79
N GLY A 256 14.60 -0.11 36.81
CA GLY A 256 14.14 0.12 38.18
C GLY A 256 12.68 0.58 38.27
N GLN A 257 12.43 1.70 38.96
CA GLN A 257 11.12 2.38 39.03
C GLN A 257 11.06 3.65 38.15
N HIS A 258 12.04 3.82 37.27
CA HIS A 258 12.13 5.02 36.45
C HIS A 258 11.18 4.96 35.27
N GLY A 259 10.61 6.11 34.93
CA GLY A 259 9.75 6.28 33.77
C GLY A 259 10.54 6.54 32.50
N CYS A 260 10.12 5.92 31.40
CA CYS A 260 10.71 6.08 30.07
C CYS A 260 9.75 5.60 28.98
N VAL A 261 10.04 5.95 27.74
CA VAL A 261 9.32 5.44 26.57
C VAL A 261 10.26 4.58 25.74
N LEU A 262 9.84 3.36 25.41
CA LEU A 262 10.57 2.48 24.50
C LEU A 262 10.00 2.63 23.08
N LEU A 263 10.85 3.06 22.15
CA LEU A 263 10.57 3.25 20.74
C LEU A 263 11.24 2.12 19.95
N ILE A 264 10.46 1.22 19.36
CA ILE A 264 10.97 0.07 18.60
C ILE A 264 10.67 0.24 17.12
N ASP A 265 11.70 0.40 16.31
CA ASP A 265 11.54 0.43 14.86
C ASP A 265 11.63 -0.98 14.24
N GLU A 266 10.65 -1.34 13.41
CA GLU A 266 10.51 -2.60 12.68
C GLU A 266 10.40 -3.84 13.57
N LEU A 267 9.51 -3.80 14.56
CA LEU A 267 9.32 -4.89 15.53
C LEU A 267 8.95 -6.23 14.86
N ASN A 268 8.24 -6.23 13.73
CA ASN A 268 7.91 -7.46 12.99
C ASN A 268 9.15 -8.25 12.57
N LYS A 269 10.29 -7.59 12.28
CA LYS A 269 11.52 -8.29 11.89
C LYS A 269 12.09 -9.18 12.99
N LEU A 270 11.73 -8.92 14.24
CA LEU A 270 12.10 -9.76 15.38
C LEU A 270 11.35 -11.10 15.35
N ILE A 271 10.11 -11.11 14.86
CA ILE A 271 9.13 -12.19 15.07
C ILE A 271 8.93 -13.02 13.79
N THR A 272 9.02 -12.41 12.60
CA THR A 272 8.83 -13.11 11.32
C THR A 272 10.00 -14.01 10.91
N ASN A 273 11.18 -13.84 11.51
CA ASN A 273 12.42 -14.52 11.14
C ASN A 273 12.68 -15.84 11.88
N VAL A 274 11.69 -16.38 12.60
CA VAL A 274 11.86 -17.60 13.39
C VAL A 274 11.00 -18.71 12.79
N GLN A 275 11.64 -19.72 12.18
CA GLN A 275 10.94 -20.90 11.69
C GLN A 275 10.59 -21.83 12.87
N GLY A 276 9.32 -22.26 12.97
CA GLY A 276 8.96 -23.47 13.72
C GLY A 276 8.77 -23.37 15.25
N GLY A 277 8.21 -22.29 15.80
CA GLY A 277 7.89 -22.24 17.24
C GLY A 277 6.93 -21.13 17.66
N LYS A 278 6.76 -20.95 18.98
CA LYS A 278 6.02 -19.87 19.68
C LYS A 278 6.97 -18.78 20.23
N PRO A 279 7.86 -18.17 19.43
CA PRO A 279 9.08 -17.54 19.89
C PRO A 279 8.82 -16.10 20.36
N GLY A 280 7.62 -15.56 20.12
CA GLY A 280 7.21 -14.23 20.53
C GLY A 280 6.66 -14.14 21.95
N GLU A 281 6.33 -15.27 22.60
CA GLU A 281 5.71 -15.26 23.95
C GLU A 281 6.63 -14.59 24.99
N ALA A 282 7.94 -14.89 24.97
CA ALA A 282 8.90 -14.29 25.90
C ALA A 282 9.11 -12.78 25.66
N VAL A 283 9.19 -12.35 24.40
CA VAL A 283 9.24 -10.92 24.04
C VAL A 283 7.99 -10.21 24.52
N ALA A 284 6.82 -10.82 24.31
CA ALA A 284 5.55 -10.27 24.75
C ALA A 284 5.43 -10.20 26.27
N GLY A 285 5.90 -11.22 26.99
CA GLY A 285 5.97 -11.25 28.45
C GLY A 285 6.83 -10.10 28.97
N PHE A 286 8.08 -9.99 28.50
CA PHE A 286 8.96 -8.89 28.87
C PHE A 286 8.34 -7.50 28.60
N LEU A 287 7.83 -7.27 27.38
CA LEU A 287 7.26 -5.97 27.02
C LEU A 287 6.01 -5.61 27.85
N LYS A 288 5.24 -6.61 28.31
CA LYS A 288 4.02 -6.38 29.10
C LYS A 288 4.33 -6.28 30.58
N ASP A 289 4.87 -7.36 31.11
CA ASP A 289 4.96 -7.62 32.55
C ASP A 289 6.18 -6.91 33.14
N SER A 290 7.31 -6.92 32.41
CA SER A 290 8.56 -6.30 32.84
C SER A 290 8.65 -4.82 32.45
N PHE A 291 8.02 -4.40 31.34
CA PHE A 291 8.08 -3.03 30.82
C PHE A 291 6.78 -2.21 31.01
N ILE A 292 5.73 -2.42 30.19
CA ILE A 292 4.56 -1.52 30.12
C ILE A 292 3.80 -1.40 31.45
N ASP A 293 3.70 -2.45 32.24
CA ASP A 293 2.90 -2.44 33.48
C ASP A 293 3.53 -1.65 34.63
N ARG A 294 4.72 -1.07 34.42
CA ARG A 294 5.34 -0.15 35.37
C ARG A 294 4.86 1.28 35.14
N ARG A 295 4.71 2.03 36.23
CA ARG A 295 4.29 3.45 36.19
C ARG A 295 5.23 4.27 35.29
N ASN A 296 4.65 5.22 34.56
CA ASN A 296 5.38 6.13 33.68
C ASN A 296 6.21 5.39 32.60
N ARG A 297 5.72 4.25 32.10
CA ARG A 297 6.32 3.56 30.96
C ARG A 297 5.34 3.44 29.80
N TYR A 298 5.85 3.64 28.60
CA TYR A 298 5.03 3.50 27.39
C TYR A 298 5.81 2.85 26.25
N LEU A 299 5.13 2.01 25.48
CA LEU A 299 5.70 1.31 24.33
C LEU A 299 5.12 1.88 23.03
N ILE A 300 6.01 2.27 22.13
CA ILE A 300 5.67 2.67 20.77
C ILE A 300 6.52 1.81 19.83
N PHE A 301 5.91 1.20 18.82
CA PHE A 301 6.64 0.42 17.84
C PHE A 301 6.16 0.71 16.42
N SER A 302 7.00 0.43 15.43
CA SER A 302 6.62 0.46 14.03
C SER A 302 6.53 -0.95 13.45
N SER A 303 5.68 -1.13 12.44
CA SER A 303 5.59 -2.39 11.70
C SER A 303 5.14 -2.22 10.26
N HIS A 304 5.68 -3.06 9.36
CA HIS A 304 5.17 -3.24 7.99
C HIS A 304 3.97 -4.19 7.90
N SER A 305 3.67 -4.94 8.97
CA SER A 305 2.53 -5.86 8.96
C SER A 305 1.23 -5.06 8.90
N THR A 306 0.54 -5.17 7.78
CA THR A 306 -0.80 -4.60 7.60
C THR A 306 -1.88 -5.42 8.29
N ALA A 307 -1.48 -6.43 9.07
CA ALA A 307 -2.34 -7.22 9.95
C ALA A 307 -3.02 -6.31 11.02
N THR A 308 -4.08 -5.61 10.64
CA THR A 308 -5.46 -5.96 11.00
C THR A 308 -5.86 -6.10 12.48
N GLY A 309 -5.05 -6.69 13.34
CA GLY A 309 -5.43 -6.82 14.74
C GLY A 309 -5.32 -5.51 15.47
N ASN A 310 -6.43 -5.00 16.00
CA ASN A 310 -6.36 -3.98 17.06
C ASN A 310 -5.75 -4.53 18.36
N LYS A 311 -5.34 -5.81 18.39
CA LYS A 311 -4.72 -6.49 19.51
C LYS A 311 -3.22 -6.66 19.32
N LEU A 312 -2.49 -6.54 20.42
CA LEU A 312 -1.04 -6.74 20.45
C LEU A 312 -0.64 -8.17 20.00
N ALA A 313 -1.51 -9.15 20.23
CA ALA A 313 -1.36 -10.55 19.79
C ALA A 313 -1.11 -10.70 18.28
N VAL A 314 -1.55 -9.73 17.46
CA VAL A 314 -1.36 -9.76 16.00
C VAL A 314 0.01 -9.26 15.58
N PHE A 315 0.66 -8.45 16.41
CA PHE A 315 2.02 -7.97 16.14
C PHE A 315 3.08 -8.86 16.79
N ILE A 316 2.75 -9.45 17.93
CA ILE A 316 3.62 -10.31 18.71
C ILE A 316 2.77 -11.45 19.24
N GLN A 317 3.21 -12.69 19.04
CA GLN A 317 2.54 -13.86 19.64
C GLN A 317 2.42 -13.66 21.13
N SER A 318 1.19 -13.43 21.60
CA SER A 318 0.94 -13.13 22.99
C SER A 318 -0.48 -13.54 23.38
N PRO A 319 -0.67 -14.10 24.58
CA PRO A 319 -2.01 -14.38 25.10
C PRO A 319 -2.79 -13.10 25.46
N SER A 320 -2.15 -11.92 25.49
CA SER A 320 -2.84 -10.72 25.98
C SER A 320 -3.69 -10.04 24.91
N ASP A 321 -4.91 -9.72 25.32
CA ASP A 321 -5.95 -9.06 24.55
C ASP A 321 -5.83 -7.51 24.59
N ARG A 322 -4.62 -6.98 24.81
CA ARG A 322 -4.39 -5.53 24.88
C ARG A 322 -4.67 -4.89 23.53
N HIS A 323 -5.47 -3.83 23.54
CA HIS A 323 -5.68 -2.99 22.37
C HIS A 323 -4.38 -2.25 22.00
N VAL A 324 -4.25 -1.87 20.73
CA VAL A 324 -3.11 -1.12 20.20
C VAL A 324 -3.61 0.20 19.65
N VAL A 325 -3.03 1.31 20.10
CA VAL A 325 -3.31 2.64 19.58
C VAL A 325 -2.61 2.80 18.24
N ARG A 326 -3.35 3.17 17.19
CA ARG A 326 -2.79 3.37 15.83
C ARG A 326 -3.02 4.80 15.37
N PRO A 327 -2.10 5.74 15.63
CA PRO A 327 -2.24 7.10 15.12
C PRO A 327 -2.09 7.09 13.59
N SER A 328 -2.76 8.03 12.93
CA SER A 328 -2.58 8.24 11.50
C SER A 328 -1.18 8.82 11.24
N LEU A 329 -0.47 8.25 10.27
CA LEU A 329 0.77 8.86 9.79
C LEU A 329 0.46 10.04 8.86
N PRO A 330 1.35 11.05 8.79
CA PRO A 330 1.14 12.23 7.96
C PRO A 330 0.84 11.91 6.50
N VAL A 331 -0.06 12.71 5.92
CA VAL A 331 -0.37 12.74 4.49
C VAL A 331 -0.31 14.19 4.03
N ILE A 332 0.12 14.41 2.79
CA ILE A 332 0.16 15.72 2.15
C ILE A 332 -1.28 16.09 1.79
N THR A 333 -1.76 17.20 2.35
CA THR A 333 -3.12 17.72 2.16
C THR A 333 -3.16 18.96 1.30
N THR A 334 -2.02 19.65 1.15
CA THR A 334 -1.89 20.87 0.35
C THR A 334 -0.69 20.81 -0.60
N PRO A 335 -0.71 21.55 -1.72
CA PRO A 335 0.48 21.71 -2.56
C PRO A 335 1.68 22.32 -1.81
N ASP A 336 1.43 23.24 -0.88
CA ASP A 336 2.49 23.94 -0.15
C ASP A 336 3.30 22.97 0.74
N GLU A 337 2.62 22.01 1.38
CA GLU A 337 3.29 20.92 2.11
C GLU A 337 4.20 20.09 1.20
N ALA A 338 3.80 19.81 -0.05
CA ALA A 338 4.66 19.12 -1.01
C ALA A 338 5.89 19.97 -1.38
N THR A 339 5.71 21.27 -1.59
CA THR A 339 6.83 22.19 -1.92
C THR A 339 7.83 22.34 -0.78
N CYS A 340 7.40 22.19 0.48
CA CYS A 340 8.28 22.17 1.64
C CYS A 340 9.23 20.95 1.65
N ILE A 341 8.82 19.85 1.01
CA ILE A 341 9.68 18.67 0.83
C ILE A 341 10.60 18.85 -0.37
N ASN A 342 10.02 19.26 -1.51
CA ASN A 342 10.76 19.58 -2.72
C ASN A 342 9.91 20.47 -3.66
N GLN A 343 10.48 21.58 -4.13
CA GLN A 343 9.79 22.54 -5.00
C GLN A 343 9.40 21.99 -6.38
N ALA A 344 10.08 20.94 -6.86
CA ALA A 344 9.77 20.28 -8.12
C ALA A 344 8.63 19.23 -8.00
N ALA A 345 8.08 19.01 -6.80
CA ALA A 345 7.02 18.05 -6.56
C ALA A 345 5.70 18.47 -7.22
N ARG A 346 5.42 17.90 -8.41
CA ARG A 346 4.17 18.15 -9.15
C ARG A 346 2.97 17.52 -8.46
N LYS A 347 1.80 18.16 -8.53
CA LYS A 347 0.57 17.72 -7.85
C LYS A 347 0.18 16.29 -8.24
N GLY A 348 0.18 16.00 -9.55
CA GLY A 348 -0.13 14.66 -10.05
C GLY A 348 0.85 13.61 -9.50
N ALA A 349 2.15 13.90 -9.51
CA ALA A 349 3.16 12.98 -8.98
C ALA A 349 3.01 12.74 -7.47
N VAL A 350 2.62 13.77 -6.71
CA VAL A 350 2.32 13.63 -5.27
C VAL A 350 1.09 12.73 -5.06
N CYS A 351 0.04 12.87 -5.88
CA CYS A 351 -1.10 11.95 -5.87
C CYS A 351 -0.69 10.52 -6.27
N TYR A 352 0.17 10.36 -7.28
CA TYR A 352 0.69 9.06 -7.69
C TYR A 352 1.40 8.35 -6.53
N LEU A 353 2.21 9.09 -5.77
CA LEU A 353 2.91 8.61 -4.56
C LEU A 353 1.99 8.51 -3.33
N GLY A 354 0.67 8.52 -3.52
CA GLY A 354 -0.33 8.32 -2.47
C GLY A 354 -0.32 9.40 -1.39
N LEU A 355 0.04 10.64 -1.75
CA LEU A 355 0.12 11.78 -0.83
C LEU A 355 1.08 11.54 0.35
N THR A 356 2.05 10.63 0.21
CA THR A 356 2.89 10.23 1.34
C THR A 356 4.20 11.03 1.36
N PRO A 357 4.46 11.83 2.42
CA PRO A 357 5.67 12.68 2.49
C PRO A 357 6.98 11.92 2.26
N ALA A 358 7.10 10.73 2.84
CA ALA A 358 8.31 9.93 2.75
C ALA A 358 8.60 9.44 1.33
N LEU A 359 7.58 9.02 0.57
CA LEU A 359 7.76 8.65 -0.84
C LEU A 359 8.10 9.86 -1.71
N VAL A 360 7.53 11.04 -1.42
CA VAL A 360 7.88 12.29 -2.13
C VAL A 360 9.34 12.66 -1.87
N HIS A 361 9.79 12.60 -0.61
CA HIS A 361 11.18 12.84 -0.25
C HIS A 361 12.12 11.88 -0.96
N GLU A 362 11.82 10.57 -0.92
CA GLU A 362 12.63 9.56 -1.58
C GLU A 362 12.72 9.78 -3.09
N ALA A 363 11.59 9.97 -3.77
CA ALA A 363 11.54 10.15 -5.21
C ALA A 363 12.32 11.40 -5.67
N TYR A 364 12.15 12.54 -4.99
CA TYR A 364 12.71 13.82 -5.43
C TYR A 364 14.10 14.12 -4.86
N ASN A 365 14.35 13.80 -3.59
CA ASN A 365 15.59 14.16 -2.90
C ASN A 365 16.63 13.03 -2.92
N GLU A 366 16.21 11.75 -2.90
CA GLU A 366 17.15 10.62 -2.91
C GLU A 366 17.36 10.04 -4.31
N MET A 367 16.31 10.02 -5.14
CA MET A 367 16.32 9.40 -6.46
C MET A 367 16.31 10.40 -7.63
N GLY A 368 16.60 11.67 -7.37
CA GLY A 368 16.79 12.70 -8.40
C GLY A 368 15.54 12.98 -9.26
N GLY A 369 14.35 12.80 -8.71
CA GLY A 369 13.08 13.03 -9.40
C GLY A 369 12.52 11.80 -10.12
N SER A 370 13.13 10.62 -10.00
CA SER A 370 12.59 9.40 -10.62
C SER A 370 11.42 8.80 -9.82
N VAL A 371 10.24 9.39 -10.00
CA VAL A 371 8.99 9.00 -9.32
C VAL A 371 8.60 7.54 -9.61
N HIS A 372 8.75 7.10 -10.87
CA HIS A 372 8.40 5.74 -11.26
C HIS A 372 9.37 4.71 -10.68
N ASP A 373 10.68 4.98 -10.78
CA ASP A 373 11.68 4.05 -10.28
C ASP A 373 11.61 3.91 -8.75
N CYS A 374 11.27 4.98 -8.03
CA CYS A 374 11.05 4.93 -6.58
C CYS A 374 9.95 3.91 -6.20
N ALA A 375 8.79 4.02 -6.83
CA ALA A 375 7.68 3.10 -6.57
C ALA A 375 8.01 1.68 -7.05
N LYS A 376 8.63 1.55 -8.22
CA LYS A 376 8.99 0.26 -8.81
C LYS A 376 10.06 -0.47 -7.99
N ASP A 377 11.12 0.20 -7.56
CA ASP A 377 12.17 -0.38 -6.70
C ASP A 377 11.55 -0.91 -5.41
N THR A 378 10.76 -0.09 -4.72
CA THR A 378 10.11 -0.47 -3.47
C THR A 378 9.18 -1.67 -3.66
N PHE A 379 8.29 -1.64 -4.66
CA PHE A 379 7.34 -2.73 -4.90
C PHE A 379 8.01 -4.00 -5.43
N SER A 380 9.11 -3.87 -6.18
CA SER A 380 9.77 -5.01 -6.83
C SER A 380 10.35 -6.02 -5.84
N ARG A 381 10.67 -5.55 -4.63
CA ARG A 381 11.22 -6.33 -3.52
C ARG A 381 10.19 -7.25 -2.85
N LEU A 382 8.89 -7.04 -3.11
CA LEU A 382 7.82 -7.87 -2.59
C LEU A 382 7.63 -9.11 -3.47
N ALA A 383 7.55 -10.28 -2.85
CA ALA A 383 7.20 -11.50 -3.54
C ALA A 383 5.80 -11.35 -4.14
N ALA A 384 5.65 -11.78 -5.40
CA ALA A 384 4.33 -11.79 -6.03
C ALA A 384 3.48 -12.93 -5.44
N PRO A 385 2.18 -12.69 -5.15
CA PRO A 385 1.22 -13.78 -5.03
C PRO A 385 1.11 -14.53 -6.36
N PRO A 386 0.43 -15.69 -6.38
CA PRO A 386 0.02 -16.33 -7.63
C PRO A 386 -0.66 -15.32 -8.56
N LEU A 387 -0.18 -15.15 -9.79
CA LEU A 387 -0.75 -14.16 -10.72
C LEU A 387 -1.98 -14.72 -11.44
N ASP A 388 -3.04 -15.01 -10.68
CA ASP A 388 -4.28 -15.66 -11.10
C ASP A 388 -5.52 -14.75 -10.92
N THR A 389 -6.69 -15.24 -11.32
CA THR A 389 -7.95 -14.47 -11.26
C THR A 389 -8.34 -14.08 -9.84
N ALA A 390 -8.08 -14.93 -8.85
CA ALA A 390 -8.35 -14.63 -7.43
C ALA A 390 -7.51 -13.43 -6.96
N THR A 391 -6.25 -13.35 -7.37
CA THR A 391 -5.39 -12.21 -7.06
C THR A 391 -5.86 -10.93 -7.76
N VAL A 392 -6.36 -11.03 -9.01
CA VAL A 392 -6.98 -9.86 -9.67
C VAL A 392 -8.19 -9.39 -8.86
N GLU A 393 -9.08 -10.30 -8.43
CA GLU A 393 -10.22 -9.98 -7.56
C GLU A 393 -9.75 -9.26 -6.30
N CYS A 394 -8.77 -9.82 -5.57
CA CYS A 394 -8.24 -9.17 -4.36
C CYS A 394 -7.66 -7.77 -4.63
N VAL A 395 -6.92 -7.57 -5.72
CA VAL A 395 -6.35 -6.25 -6.06
C VAL A 395 -7.45 -5.22 -6.35
N ILE A 396 -8.42 -5.58 -7.20
CA ILE A 396 -9.50 -4.69 -7.61
C ILE A 396 -10.43 -4.40 -6.43
N MET A 397 -10.85 -5.44 -5.70
CA MET A 397 -11.78 -5.29 -4.59
C MET A 397 -11.14 -4.58 -3.40
N MET A 398 -9.87 -4.82 -3.10
CA MET A 398 -9.13 -4.02 -2.11
C MET A 398 -9.10 -2.53 -2.50
N SER A 399 -8.90 -2.22 -3.79
CA SER A 399 -8.92 -0.83 -4.24
C SER A 399 -10.29 -0.17 -4.08
N LEU A 400 -11.36 -0.90 -4.38
CA LEU A 400 -12.73 -0.39 -4.35
C LEU A 400 -13.36 -0.33 -2.95
N GLU A 401 -13.10 -1.33 -2.11
CA GLU A 401 -13.72 -1.48 -0.78
C GLU A 401 -12.80 -1.04 0.36
N GLY A 402 -11.49 -1.32 0.24
CA GLY A 402 -10.54 -1.20 1.34
C GLY A 402 -10.80 -2.20 2.47
N ASP A 403 -11.56 -3.27 2.23
CA ASP A 403 -11.91 -4.26 3.24
C ASP A 403 -10.76 -5.24 3.49
N MET A 404 -10.55 -5.51 4.77
CA MET A 404 -9.58 -6.44 5.32
C MET A 404 -9.66 -7.86 4.73
N ARG A 405 -10.85 -8.34 4.35
CA ARG A 405 -11.04 -9.70 3.80
C ARG A 405 -10.21 -9.98 2.55
N TRP A 406 -9.82 -8.94 1.81
CA TRP A 406 -9.02 -9.07 0.59
C TRP A 406 -7.51 -9.08 0.86
N VAL A 407 -7.06 -8.76 2.07
CA VAL A 407 -5.63 -8.64 2.41
C VAL A 407 -4.90 -9.97 2.26
N GLU A 408 -5.52 -11.07 2.69
CA GLU A 408 -4.89 -12.40 2.69
C GLU A 408 -4.50 -12.85 1.27
N GLY A 409 -5.39 -12.67 0.29
CA GLY A 409 -5.14 -13.02 -1.11
C GLY A 409 -4.06 -12.17 -1.79
N LEU A 410 -3.59 -11.09 -1.16
CA LEU A 410 -2.49 -10.27 -1.67
C LEU A 410 -1.10 -10.79 -1.25
N ALA A 411 -1.02 -11.74 -0.31
CA ALA A 411 0.25 -12.23 0.24
C ALA A 411 1.20 -11.07 0.64
N GLU A 412 2.47 -11.07 0.19
CA GLU A 412 3.42 -9.99 0.50
C GLU A 412 3.04 -8.64 -0.10
N TRP A 413 2.21 -8.58 -1.15
CA TRP A 413 1.74 -7.30 -1.69
C TRP A 413 0.90 -6.51 -0.69
N SER A 414 0.32 -7.17 0.32
CA SER A 414 -0.35 -6.50 1.43
C SER A 414 0.55 -5.50 2.17
N GLN A 415 1.87 -5.65 2.11
CA GLN A 415 2.85 -4.72 2.70
C GLN A 415 2.97 -3.41 1.92
N ALA A 416 2.37 -3.31 0.74
CA ALA A 416 2.28 -2.07 -0.05
C ALA A 416 1.00 -1.25 0.26
N LEU A 417 0.13 -1.75 1.14
CA LEU A 417 -1.09 -1.06 1.54
C LEU A 417 -0.81 -0.05 2.66
N ASP A 418 -1.55 1.06 2.65
CA ASP A 418 -1.67 1.93 3.82
C ASP A 418 -2.93 1.54 4.61
N ALA A 419 -2.88 1.62 5.94
CA ALA A 419 -3.98 1.24 6.81
C ALA A 419 -4.55 2.46 7.53
N PHE A 420 -5.86 2.62 7.46
CA PHE A 420 -6.60 3.71 8.08
C PHE A 420 -7.59 3.14 9.09
N VAL A 421 -7.65 3.73 10.27
CA VAL A 421 -8.69 3.41 11.25
C VAL A 421 -9.91 4.26 10.91
N GLY A 422 -10.99 3.62 10.47
CA GLY A 422 -12.27 4.27 10.18
C GLY A 422 -13.21 4.20 11.38
N GLY A 423 -13.84 5.32 11.72
CA GLY A 423 -14.98 5.38 12.64
C GLY A 423 -14.66 5.76 14.10
N PRO A 424 -15.68 6.18 14.88
CA PRO A 424 -15.52 6.66 16.25
C PRO A 424 -15.04 5.58 17.25
N VAL A 425 -15.22 4.30 16.89
CA VAL A 425 -14.99 3.14 17.79
C VAL A 425 -13.73 2.34 17.41
N GLY A 426 -13.03 2.71 16.33
CA GLY A 426 -11.72 2.16 16.00
C GLY A 426 -11.67 0.65 15.69
N THR A 427 -12.81 0.03 15.37
CA THR A 427 -12.88 -1.41 15.06
C THR A 427 -12.61 -1.72 13.59
N ASP A 428 -12.95 -0.80 12.69
CA ASP A 428 -12.89 -1.06 11.26
C ASP A 428 -11.61 -0.42 10.71
N ILE A 429 -10.54 -1.20 10.60
CA ILE A 429 -9.39 -0.74 9.80
C ILE A 429 -9.66 -1.07 8.33
N SER A 430 -9.50 -0.05 7.52
CA SER A 430 -9.62 -0.13 6.07
C SER A 430 -8.26 0.14 5.44
N HIS A 431 -8.02 -0.45 4.27
CA HIS A 431 -6.74 -0.36 3.59
C HIS A 431 -6.86 0.39 2.28
N THR A 432 -5.82 1.13 1.91
CA THR A 432 -5.76 1.78 0.60
C THR A 432 -4.50 1.40 -0.14
N TRP A 433 -4.62 1.31 -1.46
CA TRP A 433 -3.49 1.37 -2.35
C TRP A 433 -3.03 2.81 -2.61
N PRO A 434 -1.74 3.12 -2.39
CA PRO A 434 -1.09 4.20 -3.13
C PRO A 434 -1.18 3.93 -4.64
N PRO A 435 -1.54 4.91 -5.48
CA PRO A 435 -1.72 4.69 -6.92
C PRO A 435 -0.48 4.11 -7.60
N CYS A 436 0.71 4.48 -7.14
CA CYS A 436 1.97 3.93 -7.64
C CYS A 436 2.12 2.43 -7.42
N PHE A 437 1.67 1.91 -6.28
CA PHE A 437 1.72 0.48 -5.99
C PHE A 437 0.56 -0.29 -6.64
N LEU A 438 -0.64 0.31 -6.74
CA LEU A 438 -1.72 -0.25 -7.54
C LEU A 438 -1.28 -0.41 -9.01
N ALA A 439 -0.66 0.62 -9.58
CA ALA A 439 -0.11 0.56 -10.93
C ALA A 439 0.96 -0.53 -11.08
N ALA A 440 1.81 -0.73 -10.08
CA ALA A 440 2.84 -1.78 -10.09
C ALA A 440 2.23 -3.20 -10.00
N ALA A 441 1.21 -3.39 -9.16
CA ALA A 441 0.46 -4.65 -9.05
C ALA A 441 -0.24 -4.97 -10.39
N CYS A 442 -0.96 -4.00 -10.95
CA CYS A 442 -1.63 -4.13 -12.24
C CYS A 442 -0.64 -4.36 -13.39
N ASP A 443 0.57 -3.78 -13.36
CA ASP A 443 1.61 -4.08 -14.35
C ASP A 443 2.02 -5.55 -14.34
N ARG A 444 2.21 -6.14 -13.15
CA ARG A 444 2.53 -7.58 -13.03
C ARG A 444 1.37 -8.44 -13.51
N LEU A 445 0.13 -8.13 -13.13
CA LEU A 445 -1.07 -8.87 -13.55
C LEU A 445 -1.31 -8.78 -15.06
N SER A 446 -1.06 -7.63 -15.69
CA SER A 446 -1.23 -7.45 -17.14
C SER A 446 -0.29 -8.34 -17.98
N ARG A 447 0.84 -8.76 -17.39
CA ARG A 447 1.85 -9.62 -18.02
C ARG A 447 1.72 -11.09 -17.63
N ALA A 448 0.74 -11.44 -16.79
CA ALA A 448 0.52 -12.81 -16.38
C ALA A 448 0.25 -13.70 -17.60
N THR A 449 0.99 -14.79 -17.72
CA THR A 449 0.85 -15.75 -18.84
C THR A 449 -0.16 -16.85 -18.54
N ARG A 450 -0.75 -16.86 -17.34
CA ARG A 450 -1.75 -17.84 -16.97
C ARG A 450 -3.01 -17.70 -17.84
N THR A 451 -3.68 -18.83 -18.05
CA THR A 451 -4.85 -18.93 -18.93
C THR A 451 -6.16 -18.61 -18.23
N ASP A 452 -6.20 -18.64 -16.91
CA ASP A 452 -7.39 -18.31 -16.12
C ASP A 452 -7.69 -16.81 -16.08
N ILE A 453 -6.69 -15.96 -16.32
CA ILE A 453 -6.89 -14.52 -16.52
C ILE A 453 -7.18 -14.26 -18.00
N THR A 454 -8.39 -13.79 -18.29
CA THR A 454 -8.82 -13.49 -19.66
C THR A 454 -7.95 -12.38 -20.29
N LEU A 455 -7.87 -12.36 -21.63
CA LEU A 455 -7.18 -11.28 -22.33
C LEU A 455 -7.77 -9.91 -21.99
N GLY A 456 -9.10 -9.83 -21.83
CA GLY A 456 -9.79 -8.61 -21.44
C GLY A 456 -9.30 -8.09 -20.09
N VAL A 457 -9.26 -8.95 -19.07
CA VAL A 457 -8.76 -8.59 -17.73
C VAL A 457 -7.30 -8.12 -17.76
N ARG A 458 -6.42 -8.78 -18.54
CA ARG A 458 -5.03 -8.33 -18.71
C ARG A 458 -4.93 -6.96 -19.37
N GLN A 459 -5.75 -6.72 -20.40
CA GLN A 459 -5.83 -5.41 -21.04
C GLN A 459 -6.32 -4.33 -20.08
N GLY A 460 -7.35 -4.62 -19.28
CA GLY A 460 -7.89 -3.70 -18.28
C GLY A 460 -6.90 -3.33 -17.20
N THR A 461 -6.23 -4.34 -16.61
CA THR A 461 -5.16 -4.09 -15.62
C THR A 461 -3.99 -3.31 -16.24
N GLY A 462 -3.60 -3.60 -17.47
CA GLY A 462 -2.61 -2.81 -18.20
C GLY A 462 -3.02 -1.34 -18.35
N LEU A 463 -4.28 -1.08 -18.67
CA LEU A 463 -4.79 0.28 -18.84
C LEU A 463 -4.98 1.02 -17.51
N ILE A 464 -5.33 0.32 -16.41
CA ILE A 464 -5.29 0.89 -15.05
C ILE A 464 -3.87 1.37 -14.73
N ARG A 465 -2.85 0.54 -14.99
CA ARG A 465 -1.44 0.93 -14.80
C ARG A 465 -1.11 2.19 -15.60
N ASP A 466 -1.47 2.23 -16.87
CA ASP A 466 -1.13 3.35 -17.75
C ASP A 466 -1.87 4.63 -17.34
N GLY A 467 -3.17 4.54 -17.01
CA GLY A 467 -3.95 5.66 -16.51
C GLY A 467 -3.41 6.23 -15.20
N LEU A 468 -3.02 5.37 -14.24
CA LEU A 468 -2.43 5.84 -12.99
C LEU A 468 -1.03 6.43 -13.19
N ARG A 469 -0.22 5.94 -14.14
CA ARG A 469 1.09 6.55 -14.47
C ARG A 469 0.96 7.96 -15.03
N GLN A 470 -0.14 8.30 -15.69
CA GLN A 470 -0.37 9.67 -16.16
C GLN A 470 -0.40 10.68 -15.00
N LEU A 471 -0.75 10.27 -13.78
CA LEU A 471 -0.60 11.13 -12.60
C LEU A 471 0.86 11.59 -12.42
N ALA A 472 1.83 10.69 -12.58
CA ALA A 472 3.25 11.00 -12.42
C ALA A 472 3.86 11.69 -13.65
N GLU A 473 3.43 11.33 -14.85
CA GLU A 473 4.12 11.68 -16.09
C GLU A 473 3.56 12.94 -16.75
N ALA A 474 2.23 13.08 -16.78
CA ALA A 474 1.59 14.12 -17.56
C ALA A 474 1.86 15.52 -17.02
N ASP A 475 1.94 16.47 -17.94
CA ASP A 475 2.14 17.88 -17.61
C ASP A 475 1.00 18.40 -16.75
N ASP A 476 1.35 19.22 -15.76
CA ASP A 476 0.38 19.95 -14.97
C ASP A 476 -0.47 20.80 -15.94
N ARG A 477 -1.80 20.72 -15.82
CA ARG A 477 -2.82 21.38 -16.67
C ARG A 477 -3.19 20.67 -17.98
N SER A 478 -2.52 19.59 -18.36
CA SER A 478 -2.91 18.81 -19.55
C SER A 478 -4.30 18.16 -19.43
N GLY A 479 -4.83 18.02 -18.22
CA GLY A 479 -6.06 17.26 -17.94
C GLY A 479 -5.83 15.75 -17.91
N LYS A 480 -4.74 15.25 -18.51
CA LYS A 480 -4.42 13.81 -18.59
C LYS A 480 -4.24 13.14 -17.24
N GLN A 481 -3.72 13.86 -16.24
CA GLN A 481 -3.65 13.35 -14.86
C GLN A 481 -5.05 12.94 -14.33
N TRP A 482 -6.07 13.77 -14.59
CA TRP A 482 -7.45 13.51 -14.16
C TRP A 482 -8.13 12.46 -15.04
N GLU A 483 -7.92 12.54 -16.36
CA GLU A 483 -8.42 11.55 -17.31
C GLU A 483 -7.92 10.14 -16.94
N GLY A 484 -6.62 9.95 -16.72
CA GLY A 484 -6.04 8.67 -16.35
C GLY A 484 -6.60 8.09 -15.04
N ALA A 485 -6.86 8.94 -14.04
CA ALA A 485 -7.51 8.51 -12.80
C ALA A 485 -8.97 8.08 -13.02
N CYS A 486 -9.72 8.82 -13.85
CA CYS A 486 -11.10 8.45 -14.23
C CYS A 486 -11.13 7.12 -15.00
N GLN A 487 -10.22 6.94 -15.96
CA GLN A 487 -10.08 5.68 -16.73
C GLN A 487 -9.84 4.52 -15.77
N ALA A 488 -8.87 4.66 -14.86
CA ALA A 488 -8.56 3.63 -13.88
C ALA A 488 -9.77 3.30 -12.98
N ALA A 489 -10.53 4.29 -12.52
CA ALA A 489 -11.72 4.08 -11.71
C ALA A 489 -12.83 3.32 -12.47
N ILE A 490 -13.14 3.74 -13.70
CA ILE A 490 -14.15 3.10 -14.54
C ILE A 490 -13.77 1.65 -14.84
N ILE A 491 -12.52 1.39 -15.24
CA ILE A 491 -12.07 0.03 -15.58
C ILE A 491 -12.10 -0.88 -14.35
N GLN A 492 -11.77 -0.38 -13.15
CA GLN A 492 -11.93 -1.16 -11.92
C GLN A 492 -13.38 -1.61 -11.70
N ARG A 493 -14.37 -0.76 -12.02
CA ARG A 493 -15.80 -1.11 -11.93
C ARG A 493 -16.23 -2.12 -13.00
N MET A 494 -15.69 -2.00 -14.22
CA MET A 494 -15.93 -2.99 -15.29
C MET A 494 -15.33 -4.36 -14.91
N LEU A 495 -14.12 -4.38 -14.36
CA LEU A 495 -13.48 -5.60 -13.86
C LEU A 495 -14.22 -6.18 -12.65
N GLN A 496 -14.74 -5.33 -11.75
CA GLN A 496 -15.58 -5.79 -10.64
C GLN A 496 -16.80 -6.56 -11.15
N SER A 497 -17.48 -6.06 -12.19
CA SER A 497 -18.61 -6.76 -12.81
C SER A 497 -18.20 -8.14 -13.35
N ASP A 498 -17.12 -8.18 -14.12
CA ASP A 498 -16.61 -9.41 -14.76
C ASP A 498 -16.20 -10.48 -13.73
N LEU A 499 -15.52 -10.05 -12.66
CA LEU A 499 -14.95 -10.96 -11.66
C LEU A 499 -16.00 -11.49 -10.68
N MET A 500 -17.03 -10.72 -10.36
CA MET A 500 -17.98 -11.13 -9.31
C MET A 500 -19.04 -12.11 -9.80
N GLY A 501 -19.44 -12.07 -11.09
CA GLY A 501 -20.32 -13.04 -11.78
C GLY A 501 -21.71 -13.31 -11.17
N VAL A 502 -21.96 -12.85 -9.94
CA VAL A 502 -23.16 -12.98 -9.12
C VAL A 502 -23.25 -11.70 -8.27
N PRO A 503 -24.44 -11.10 -8.08
CA PRO A 503 -24.62 -9.97 -7.18
C PRO A 503 -24.26 -10.36 -5.74
N ARG A 504 -23.02 -10.08 -5.33
CA ARG A 504 -22.66 -10.03 -3.92
C ARG A 504 -23.10 -8.67 -3.37
N PRO A 505 -23.34 -8.54 -2.05
CA PRO A 505 -23.39 -7.24 -1.39
C PRO A 505 -21.98 -6.62 -1.43
N GLY A 506 -21.58 -6.12 -2.60
CA GLY A 506 -20.42 -5.26 -2.76
C GLY A 506 -20.68 -3.88 -2.16
N PRO A 507 -19.70 -2.96 -2.20
CA PRO A 507 -19.86 -1.62 -1.70
C PRO A 507 -21.00 -0.99 -2.49
N THR A 508 -22.09 -0.70 -1.79
CA THR A 508 -23.29 -0.19 -2.44
C THR A 508 -22.97 1.21 -2.93
N LEU A 509 -22.76 1.33 -4.24
CA LEU A 509 -22.67 2.63 -4.90
C LEU A 509 -23.93 3.42 -4.57
N SER A 510 -23.79 4.70 -4.18
CA SER A 510 -24.95 5.56 -4.01
C SER A 510 -25.75 5.64 -5.32
N ASP A 511 -27.06 5.91 -5.24
CA ASP A 511 -27.92 6.03 -6.42
C ASP A 511 -27.39 7.04 -7.45
N LYS A 512 -26.68 8.07 -6.98
CA LYS A 512 -26.03 9.07 -7.82
C LYS A 512 -24.83 8.49 -8.58
N ALA A 513 -23.98 7.72 -7.90
CA ALA A 513 -22.85 7.04 -8.54
C ALA A 513 -23.29 5.93 -9.49
N ARG A 514 -24.39 5.22 -9.17
CA ARG A 514 -25.01 4.23 -10.07
C ARG A 514 -25.40 4.84 -11.42
N GLN A 515 -25.81 6.10 -11.46
CA GLN A 515 -26.13 6.79 -12.73
C GLN A 515 -24.91 7.09 -13.61
N LEU A 516 -23.69 6.84 -13.14
CA LEU A 516 -22.44 7.10 -13.88
C LEU A 516 -21.92 5.85 -14.61
N LEU A 517 -22.62 4.72 -14.52
CA LEU A 517 -22.22 3.46 -15.13
C LEU A 517 -23.43 2.79 -15.81
N PRO A 518 -23.20 2.02 -16.89
CA PRO A 518 -24.20 1.14 -17.47
C PRO A 518 -24.82 0.18 -16.43
N PRO A 519 -26.15 -0.02 -16.41
CA PRO A 519 -26.82 -0.89 -15.45
C PRO A 519 -26.25 -2.32 -15.40
N CYS A 520 -25.90 -2.89 -16.56
CA CYS A 520 -25.37 -4.25 -16.64
C CYS A 520 -24.00 -4.44 -15.94
N ILE A 521 -23.21 -3.38 -15.80
CA ILE A 521 -21.96 -3.38 -15.02
C ILE A 521 -22.28 -3.37 -13.52
N LEU A 522 -23.32 -2.63 -13.11
CA LEU A 522 -23.73 -2.55 -11.70
C LEU A 522 -24.31 -3.85 -11.19
N ASP A 523 -25.02 -4.56 -12.06
CA ASP A 523 -25.72 -5.80 -11.72
C ASP A 523 -24.80 -7.03 -11.77
N GLY A 524 -23.53 -6.86 -12.20
CA GLY A 524 -22.56 -7.95 -12.31
C GLY A 524 -22.92 -8.96 -13.41
N LEU A 525 -23.75 -8.55 -14.37
CA LEU A 525 -24.24 -9.40 -15.46
C LEU A 525 -23.41 -9.26 -16.74
N CYS A 526 -22.42 -8.36 -16.72
CA CYS A 526 -21.64 -8.00 -17.89
C CYS A 526 -20.19 -8.46 -17.74
N SER A 527 -19.70 -9.20 -18.73
CA SER A 527 -18.29 -9.57 -18.83
C SER A 527 -17.43 -8.41 -19.39
N PHE A 528 -16.13 -8.42 -19.11
CA PHE A 528 -15.22 -7.40 -19.61
C PHE A 528 -14.45 -7.88 -20.86
N GLY A 529 -14.83 -7.37 -22.03
CA GLY A 529 -14.26 -7.70 -23.34
C GLY A 529 -12.87 -7.10 -23.61
N GLY A 530 -12.34 -6.35 -22.65
CA GLY A 530 -11.03 -5.69 -22.74
C GLY A 530 -11.10 -4.26 -23.24
N THR A 531 -9.97 -3.80 -23.79
CA THR A 531 -9.78 -2.43 -24.24
C THR A 531 -9.62 -2.36 -25.76
N PHE A 532 -9.97 -1.21 -26.35
CA PHE A 532 -9.81 -0.94 -27.78
C PHE A 532 -9.42 0.51 -28.02
N GLU A 533 -8.38 0.73 -28.84
CA GLU A 533 -7.84 2.05 -29.16
C GLU A 533 -7.81 2.28 -30.67
N PRO A 534 -8.96 2.67 -31.27
CA PRO A 534 -9.05 2.84 -32.72
C PRO A 534 -8.30 4.07 -33.20
N THR A 535 -7.59 3.95 -34.33
CA THR A 535 -6.88 5.04 -35.02
C THR A 535 -7.61 5.53 -36.30
N GLY A 536 -8.71 4.88 -36.69
CA GLY A 536 -9.41 5.14 -37.96
C GLY A 536 -8.76 4.42 -39.14
N PHE A 537 -9.09 3.14 -39.34
CA PHE A 537 -8.51 2.32 -40.42
C PHE A 537 -9.03 2.76 -41.80
N GLY A 538 -8.30 3.67 -42.45
CA GLY A 538 -8.60 4.14 -43.81
C GLY A 538 -9.69 5.21 -43.91
N ARG A 539 -10.38 5.51 -42.81
CA ARG A 539 -11.32 6.64 -42.67
C ARG A 539 -11.06 7.33 -41.32
N PRO A 540 -11.00 8.68 -41.27
CA PRO A 540 -10.79 9.40 -40.02
C PRO A 540 -11.98 9.23 -39.07
N LEU A 541 -11.71 9.17 -37.77
CA LEU A 541 -12.73 9.14 -36.71
C LEU A 541 -13.39 10.50 -36.45
N ILE A 542 -12.83 11.56 -37.05
CA ILE A 542 -13.34 12.94 -36.97
C ILE A 542 -13.79 13.34 -38.36
N ARG A 543 -15.03 13.82 -38.47
CA ARG A 543 -15.63 14.29 -39.72
C ARG A 543 -15.03 15.63 -40.16
N PRO A 544 -15.19 16.05 -41.43
CA PRO A 544 -14.65 17.32 -41.92
C PRO A 544 -15.13 18.56 -41.14
N ASP A 545 -16.31 18.49 -40.53
CA ASP A 545 -16.89 19.53 -39.67
C ASP A 545 -16.35 19.54 -38.23
N ARG A 546 -15.35 18.69 -37.94
CA ARG A 546 -14.72 18.49 -36.62
C ARG A 546 -15.62 17.82 -35.57
N THR A 547 -16.71 17.16 -35.98
CA THR A 547 -17.51 16.31 -35.10
C THR A 547 -16.97 14.87 -35.05
N ALA A 548 -17.28 14.14 -33.99
CA ALA A 548 -16.93 12.72 -33.87
C ALA A 548 -17.79 11.88 -34.80
N ASP A 549 -17.21 10.91 -35.50
CA ASP A 549 -17.95 9.95 -36.32
C ASP A 549 -18.35 8.70 -35.52
N ILE A 550 -19.31 8.87 -34.60
CA ILE A 550 -19.73 7.80 -33.68
C ILE A 550 -20.29 6.55 -34.41
N PRO A 551 -21.07 6.65 -35.51
CA PRO A 551 -21.51 5.49 -36.28
C PRO A 551 -20.34 4.68 -36.85
N TYR A 552 -19.29 5.36 -37.34
CA TYR A 552 -18.09 4.67 -37.80
C TYR A 552 -17.30 4.06 -36.64
N LEU A 553 -17.22 4.73 -35.49
CA LEU A 553 -16.63 4.16 -34.28
C LEU A 553 -17.37 2.90 -33.81
N ARG A 554 -18.70 2.90 -33.84
CA ARG A 554 -19.57 1.74 -33.55
C ARG A 554 -19.23 0.56 -34.47
N GLU A 555 -19.13 0.80 -35.77
CA GLU A 555 -18.75 -0.22 -36.75
C GLU A 555 -17.37 -0.84 -36.44
N LEU A 556 -16.38 -0.01 -36.08
CA LEU A 556 -15.05 -0.50 -35.69
C LEU A 556 -15.09 -1.34 -34.41
N VAL A 557 -15.92 -0.95 -33.44
CA VAL A 557 -16.11 -1.71 -32.19
C VAL A 557 -16.75 -3.08 -32.47
N GLU A 558 -17.77 -3.15 -33.33
CA GLU A 558 -18.40 -4.43 -33.69
C GLU A 558 -17.44 -5.36 -34.44
N ARG A 559 -16.62 -4.80 -35.34
CA ARG A 559 -15.54 -5.56 -36.00
C ARG A 559 -14.51 -6.08 -35.01
N GLU A 560 -14.11 -5.25 -34.05
CA GLU A 560 -13.17 -5.65 -33.00
C GLU A 560 -13.78 -6.70 -32.06
N ALA A 561 -15.05 -6.58 -31.71
CA ALA A 561 -15.80 -7.56 -30.93
C ALA A 561 -15.84 -8.91 -31.65
N ALA A 562 -16.11 -8.91 -32.96
CA ALA A 562 -16.05 -10.12 -33.77
C ALA A 562 -14.65 -10.74 -33.81
N ARG A 563 -13.60 -9.91 -33.97
CA ARG A 563 -12.21 -10.37 -33.97
C ARG A 563 -11.80 -11.00 -32.63
N LYS A 564 -12.31 -10.46 -31.51
CA LYS A 564 -12.08 -10.97 -30.16
C LYS A 564 -12.98 -12.16 -29.79
N GLY A 565 -13.93 -12.54 -30.65
CA GLY A 565 -14.87 -13.64 -30.39
C GLY A 565 -15.96 -13.31 -29.36
N LEU A 566 -16.30 -12.03 -29.17
CA LEU A 566 -17.29 -11.56 -28.18
C LEU A 566 -18.73 -11.75 -28.68
N HIS A 567 -19.09 -12.97 -29.07
CA HIS A 567 -20.34 -13.27 -29.77
C HIS A 567 -21.50 -13.71 -28.87
N GLN A 568 -21.27 -13.90 -27.57
CA GLN A 568 -22.27 -14.46 -26.65
C GLN A 568 -22.38 -13.64 -25.37
N GLY A 569 -23.62 -13.44 -24.93
CA GLY A 569 -23.94 -12.76 -23.70
C GLY A 569 -23.71 -11.25 -23.76
N GLN A 570 -23.83 -10.61 -22.60
CA GLN A 570 -23.60 -9.18 -22.44
C GLN A 570 -22.14 -8.91 -22.09
N THR A 571 -21.47 -8.07 -22.88
CA THR A 571 -20.05 -7.74 -22.73
C THR A 571 -19.85 -6.24 -22.77
N SER A 572 -18.95 -5.72 -21.95
CA SER A 572 -18.56 -4.31 -21.96
C SER A 572 -17.16 -4.17 -22.56
N LEU A 573 -16.98 -3.18 -23.44
CA LEU A 573 -15.69 -2.85 -24.04
C LEU A 573 -15.32 -1.42 -23.66
N PHE A 574 -14.11 -1.23 -23.12
CA PHE A 574 -13.58 0.11 -22.86
C PHE A 574 -12.90 0.64 -24.12
N VAL A 575 -13.35 1.79 -24.63
CA VAL A 575 -12.86 2.33 -25.91
C VAL A 575 -12.26 3.71 -25.70
N ARG A 576 -10.99 3.87 -26.09
CA ARG A 576 -10.26 5.15 -26.04
C ARG A 576 -9.75 5.49 -27.44
N PRO A 577 -10.42 6.38 -28.20
CA PRO A 577 -9.94 6.77 -29.51
C PRO A 577 -8.50 7.27 -29.45
N ALA A 578 -7.63 6.75 -30.31
CA ALA A 578 -6.22 7.13 -30.38
C ALA A 578 -6.04 8.43 -31.18
N VAL A 579 -6.82 9.46 -30.84
CA VAL A 579 -6.84 10.77 -31.49
C VAL A 579 -6.78 11.83 -30.39
N SER A 580 -5.74 12.67 -30.38
CA SER A 580 -5.46 13.64 -29.31
C SER A 580 -6.61 14.61 -29.06
N ASP A 581 -7.27 15.04 -30.14
CA ASP A 581 -8.31 16.05 -30.14
C ASP A 581 -9.67 15.44 -30.50
N PHE A 582 -9.92 14.20 -30.05
CA PHE A 582 -11.22 13.57 -30.25
C PHE A 582 -12.31 14.47 -29.62
N PRO A 583 -13.32 14.91 -30.39
CA PRO A 583 -14.24 15.92 -29.91
C PRO A 583 -15.18 15.35 -28.84
N ALA A 584 -15.41 16.16 -27.81
CA ALA A 584 -16.39 16.00 -26.73
C ALA A 584 -16.24 14.82 -25.76
N TYR A 585 -15.54 13.74 -26.10
CA TYR A 585 -15.36 12.60 -25.20
C TYR A 585 -13.90 12.19 -25.13
N ASP A 586 -13.44 11.87 -23.92
CA ASP A 586 -12.09 11.36 -23.69
C ASP A 586 -12.03 9.83 -23.81
N PHE A 587 -13.14 9.14 -23.50
CA PHE A 587 -13.30 7.70 -23.68
C PHE A 587 -14.78 7.28 -23.64
N PHE A 588 -15.03 6.00 -23.92
CA PHE A 588 -16.36 5.40 -23.99
C PHE A 588 -16.41 4.03 -23.30
N ILE A 589 -17.62 3.64 -22.91
CA ILE A 589 -18.00 2.25 -22.66
C ILE A 589 -19.02 1.84 -23.72
N PHE A 590 -18.74 0.75 -24.44
CA PHE A 590 -19.68 0.14 -25.37
C PHE A 590 -20.24 -1.13 -24.73
N ILE A 591 -21.56 -1.23 -24.65
CA ILE A 591 -22.25 -2.45 -24.22
C ILE A 591 -22.64 -3.24 -25.46
N LEU A 592 -22.17 -4.47 -25.49
CA LEU A 592 -22.38 -5.43 -26.57
C LEU A 592 -23.34 -6.51 -26.08
N ASN A 593 -24.28 -6.89 -26.93
CA ASN A 593 -25.15 -8.03 -26.73
C ASN A 593 -25.01 -8.97 -27.92
N ASN A 594 -24.44 -10.15 -27.66
CA ASN A 594 -24.10 -11.13 -28.70
C ASN A 594 -23.27 -10.52 -29.85
N GLY A 595 -22.30 -9.66 -29.50
CA GLY A 595 -21.36 -9.03 -30.43
C GLY A 595 -21.86 -7.79 -31.18
N ARG A 596 -23.10 -7.36 -30.95
CA ARG A 596 -23.65 -6.10 -31.51
C ARG A 596 -23.70 -5.02 -30.45
N VAL A 597 -23.42 -3.77 -30.83
CA VAL A 597 -23.48 -2.66 -29.88
C VAL A 597 -24.93 -2.30 -29.60
N GLU A 598 -25.33 -2.45 -28.35
CA GLU A 598 -26.67 -2.10 -27.86
C GLU A 598 -26.70 -0.68 -27.28
N GLU A 599 -25.65 -0.29 -26.54
CA GLU A 599 -25.61 0.98 -25.80
C GLU A 599 -24.19 1.59 -25.82
N ILE A 600 -24.10 2.92 -25.90
CA ILE A 600 -22.86 3.70 -25.88
C ILE A 600 -22.92 4.74 -24.77
N TRP A 601 -21.94 4.66 -23.86
CA TRP A 601 -21.72 5.67 -22.83
C TRP A 601 -20.46 6.47 -23.15
N GLY A 602 -20.61 7.78 -23.37
CA GLY A 602 -19.50 8.70 -23.60
C GLY A 602 -19.11 9.45 -22.33
N TYR A 603 -17.81 9.52 -22.05
CA TYR A 603 -17.28 10.18 -20.86
C TYR A 603 -16.39 11.35 -21.23
N GLN A 604 -16.62 12.48 -20.55
CA GLN A 604 -15.77 13.65 -20.63
C GLN A 604 -15.20 14.00 -19.26
N CYS A 605 -13.89 14.09 -19.17
CA CYS A 605 -13.10 14.35 -17.98
C CYS A 605 -12.52 15.75 -18.05
N LYS A 606 -12.89 16.62 -17.11
CA LYS A 606 -12.30 17.97 -17.03
C LYS A 606 -11.77 18.26 -15.64
N THR A 607 -10.60 18.88 -15.62
CA THR A 607 -10.06 19.56 -14.44
C THR A 607 -10.75 20.93 -14.30
N GLY A 608 -10.96 21.41 -13.08
CA GLY A 608 -11.52 22.75 -12.82
C GLY A 608 -13.05 22.85 -12.83
N LYS A 609 -13.56 24.10 -12.86
CA LYS A 609 -14.99 24.44 -12.69
C LYS A 609 -15.79 24.49 -13.99
N GLU A 610 -15.13 24.47 -15.14
CA GLU A 610 -15.76 24.70 -16.44
C GLU A 610 -16.90 23.69 -16.69
N LYS A 611 -18.02 24.20 -17.20
CA LYS A 611 -19.19 23.40 -17.59
C LYS A 611 -19.17 23.21 -19.11
N PRO A 612 -19.78 22.12 -19.61
CA PRO A 612 -20.03 21.99 -21.04
C PRO A 612 -20.70 23.26 -21.54
N SER A 613 -20.22 23.79 -22.67
CA SER A 613 -21.01 24.78 -23.40
C SER A 613 -22.18 24.09 -24.10
N ASP A 614 -23.27 24.82 -24.26
CA ASP A 614 -24.46 24.38 -24.99
C ASP A 614 -24.14 23.91 -26.42
N GLU A 615 -23.17 24.54 -27.07
CA GLU A 615 -22.75 24.23 -28.44
C GLU A 615 -21.97 22.90 -28.51
N GLN A 616 -21.09 22.64 -27.55
CA GLN A 616 -20.38 21.35 -27.43
C GLN A 616 -21.32 20.18 -27.14
N THR A 617 -22.50 20.44 -26.58
CA THR A 617 -23.41 19.39 -26.12
C THR A 617 -24.57 19.12 -27.07
N ARG A 618 -24.97 20.07 -27.93
CA ARG A 618 -26.05 19.85 -28.94
C ARG A 618 -25.70 18.87 -30.04
N ALA A 619 -24.45 18.80 -30.49
CA ALA A 619 -24.09 18.07 -31.71
C ALA A 619 -23.92 16.55 -31.53
N LEU A 620 -23.98 16.03 -30.31
CA LEU A 620 -23.47 14.69 -29.98
C LEU A 620 -24.44 13.78 -29.20
N THR A 621 -25.62 14.30 -28.84
CA THR A 621 -26.59 13.55 -28.01
C THR A 621 -27.41 12.52 -28.79
N ASP A 622 -27.46 12.62 -30.12
CA ASP A 622 -28.29 11.72 -30.92
C ASP A 622 -27.57 10.40 -31.27
N GLU A 623 -26.23 10.36 -31.12
CA GLU A 623 -25.42 9.19 -31.48
C GLU A 623 -24.84 8.43 -30.26
N VAL A 624 -24.93 9.02 -29.06
CA VAL A 624 -24.45 8.47 -27.79
C VAL A 624 -25.62 8.39 -26.80
N ASP A 625 -25.92 7.20 -26.30
CA ASP A 625 -27.10 6.95 -25.47
C ASP A 625 -27.02 7.68 -24.11
N VAL A 626 -25.83 7.72 -23.51
CA VAL A 626 -25.59 8.43 -22.25
C VAL A 626 -24.27 9.20 -22.26
N SER A 627 -24.33 10.49 -21.95
CA SER A 627 -23.16 11.37 -21.82
C SER A 627 -22.89 11.71 -20.36
N VAL A 628 -21.69 11.38 -19.88
CA VAL A 628 -21.27 11.60 -18.49
C VAL A 628 -20.14 12.61 -18.42
N TRP A 629 -20.26 13.57 -17.51
CA TRP A 629 -19.21 14.55 -17.24
C TRP A 629 -18.61 14.35 -15.85
N LEU A 630 -17.32 14.02 -15.81
CA LEU A 630 -16.54 13.78 -14.59
C LEU A 630 -15.63 14.99 -14.29
N LYS A 631 -15.94 15.74 -13.23
CA LYS A 631 -15.20 16.94 -12.82
C LYS A 631 -14.27 16.69 -11.65
N GLY A 632 -13.03 17.17 -11.75
CA GLY A 632 -12.15 17.27 -10.58
C GLY A 632 -12.73 18.17 -9.48
N GLU A 633 -13.29 19.34 -9.85
CA GLU A 633 -14.05 20.23 -8.94
C GLU A 633 -15.57 20.04 -9.07
N ALA A 634 -16.04 18.83 -8.79
CA ALA A 634 -17.47 18.59 -8.79
C ALA A 634 -18.18 19.34 -7.65
N GLY A 635 -19.36 19.89 -7.97
CA GLY A 635 -20.24 20.49 -6.98
C GLY A 635 -20.87 19.44 -6.05
N SER A 636 -21.55 19.91 -5.00
CA SER A 636 -22.26 19.03 -4.06
C SER A 636 -23.50 18.37 -4.66
N ARG A 637 -24.08 18.95 -5.72
CA ARG A 637 -25.28 18.46 -6.39
C ARG A 637 -24.95 17.87 -7.76
N GLN A 638 -25.52 16.70 -8.02
CA GLN A 638 -25.58 16.11 -9.35
C GLN A 638 -26.69 16.80 -10.12
N THR A 639 -26.40 17.21 -11.35
CA THR A 639 -27.34 17.94 -12.19
C THR A 639 -27.36 17.33 -13.58
N ARG A 640 -28.50 17.40 -14.26
CA ARG A 640 -28.56 17.19 -15.71
C ARG A 640 -28.44 18.54 -16.40
N SER A 641 -27.61 18.61 -17.44
CA SER A 641 -27.57 19.80 -18.29
C SER A 641 -28.82 19.86 -19.17
N GLN A 642 -29.04 21.01 -19.83
CA GLN A 642 -30.13 21.18 -20.80
C GLN A 642 -30.08 20.15 -21.95
N TYR A 643 -28.91 19.57 -22.22
CA TYR A 643 -28.67 18.61 -23.31
C TYR A 643 -28.36 17.20 -22.78
N GLY A 644 -28.96 16.82 -21.65
CA GLY A 644 -28.95 15.43 -21.20
C GLY A 644 -27.68 14.93 -20.49
N TYR A 645 -26.55 15.65 -20.53
CA TYR A 645 -25.35 15.25 -19.80
C TYR A 645 -25.61 15.06 -18.30
N ILE A 646 -25.13 13.94 -17.76
CA ILE A 646 -25.08 13.67 -16.33
C ILE A 646 -23.81 14.33 -15.78
N ILE A 647 -23.98 15.41 -15.01
CA ILE A 647 -22.86 16.08 -14.34
C ILE A 647 -22.72 15.49 -12.94
N ALA A 648 -21.68 14.67 -12.75
CA ALA A 648 -21.46 13.95 -11.50
C ALA A 648 -21.23 14.92 -10.32
N SER A 649 -21.80 14.60 -9.16
CA SER A 649 -21.44 15.28 -7.91
C SER A 649 -20.12 14.75 -7.35
N ARG A 650 -19.50 15.50 -6.45
CA ARG A 650 -18.27 15.06 -5.77
C ARG A 650 -18.45 13.70 -5.07
N ALA A 651 -19.53 13.54 -4.32
CA ALA A 651 -19.84 12.28 -3.64
C ALA A 651 -20.00 11.12 -4.64
N ALA A 652 -20.64 11.35 -5.79
CA ALA A 652 -20.80 10.31 -6.81
C ALA A 652 -19.46 9.88 -7.41
N ILE A 653 -18.53 10.83 -7.60
CA ILE A 653 -17.17 10.55 -8.07
C ILE A 653 -16.35 9.82 -6.99
N GLU A 654 -16.41 10.26 -5.73
CA GLU A 654 -15.75 9.60 -4.60
C GLU A 654 -16.22 8.14 -4.44
N ASP A 655 -17.51 7.89 -4.61
CA ASP A 655 -18.08 6.54 -4.63
C ASP A 655 -17.59 5.75 -5.85
N LEU A 656 -17.65 6.34 -7.05
CA LEU A 656 -17.19 5.68 -8.29
C LEU A 656 -15.72 5.25 -8.19
N PHE A 657 -14.86 6.13 -7.68
CA PHE A 657 -13.40 5.93 -7.54
C PHE A 657 -13.04 4.85 -6.50
N GLY A 658 -13.97 4.51 -5.61
CA GLY A 658 -13.75 3.51 -4.59
C GLY A 658 -12.79 3.97 -3.49
N PHE A 659 -12.51 3.06 -2.57
CA PHE A 659 -11.86 3.39 -1.30
C PHE A 659 -10.45 3.97 -1.44
N SER A 660 -9.63 3.39 -2.33
CA SER A 660 -8.23 3.78 -2.50
C SER A 660 -8.10 5.11 -3.22
N LEU A 661 -8.58 5.21 -4.46
CA LEU A 661 -8.39 6.41 -5.27
C LEU A 661 -9.06 7.64 -4.66
N ARG A 662 -10.22 7.49 -4.00
CA ARG A 662 -10.86 8.65 -3.35
C ARG A 662 -10.00 9.28 -2.24
N ARG A 663 -9.16 8.48 -1.57
CA ARG A 663 -8.28 8.90 -0.47
C ARG A 663 -6.91 9.34 -0.95
N THR A 664 -6.38 8.70 -1.99
CA THR A 664 -4.99 8.91 -2.42
C THR A 664 -4.86 9.82 -3.63
N CYS A 665 -5.95 10.06 -4.37
CA CYS A 665 -5.93 11.02 -5.46
C CYS A 665 -6.25 12.49 -5.11
N PRO A 666 -6.63 12.99 -3.91
CA PRO A 666 -7.05 14.38 -3.76
C PRO A 666 -5.97 15.35 -3.24
N LEU A 667 -5.19 15.99 -4.13
CA LEU A 667 -4.91 17.43 -3.91
C LEU A 667 -5.99 18.21 -4.64
N ARG A 668 -7.17 18.09 -4.01
CA ARG A 668 -8.53 18.36 -4.50
C ARG A 668 -8.62 18.25 -6.02
N TRP A 669 -8.29 17.07 -6.53
CA TRP A 669 -8.46 16.62 -7.92
C TRP A 669 -8.04 17.60 -9.00
N LEU A 670 -6.90 18.23 -8.69
CA LEU A 670 -5.90 18.81 -9.59
C LEU A 670 -6.35 20.10 -10.32
N LEU A 671 -6.90 21.04 -9.55
CA LEU A 671 -7.42 22.37 -9.91
C LEU A 671 -6.34 23.46 -10.07
N ASP A 672 -6.54 24.58 -10.79
CA ASP A 672 -7.50 25.06 -11.83
C ASP A 672 -6.69 26.06 -12.72
N PRO A 673 -6.92 26.20 -14.05
CA PRO A 673 -6.30 27.20 -14.95
C PRO A 673 -6.32 28.68 -14.55
N ARG A 674 -7.03 29.10 -13.50
CA ARG A 674 -7.16 30.52 -13.11
C ARG A 674 -7.03 30.76 -11.62
N VAL A 675 -5.91 30.34 -11.03
CA VAL A 675 -5.49 30.91 -9.75
C VAL A 675 -4.81 32.26 -10.02
N TRP A 676 -5.66 33.29 -10.11
CA TRP A 676 -5.53 34.68 -9.63
C TRP A 676 -4.23 35.45 -9.94
N VAL A 677 -4.31 36.32 -10.96
CA VAL A 677 -3.64 37.64 -10.93
C VAL A 677 -4.49 38.50 -10.02
N ASP A 678 -3.92 38.97 -8.91
CA ASP A 678 -4.37 40.19 -8.24
C ASP A 678 -3.91 41.42 -9.03
#